data_AF-A0A2K3QD94-F1
#
_entry.id   AF-A0A2K3QD94-F1
#
_cell.length_a   1.000
_cell.length_b   1.000
_cell.length_c   1.000
_cell.angle_alpha   90.00
_cell.angle_beta   90.00
_cell.angle_gamma   90.00
#
_symmetry.space_group_name_H-M   'P 1'
#
loop_
_entity.id
_entity.type
_entity.pdbx_description
1 polymer ?
#
loop_
_entity_poly.entity_id
_entity_poly.type
_entity_poly.pdbx_seq_one_letter_code
_entity_poly.pdbx_strand_id
1 'polypeptide(L)'
;MCLPGLPGSSTTAQGSANAGNLGERAASHSACSNGPRTPHLDGFELTQQVTESSALCGALPRGKQEEDQLNSISYSCAPRHDRGRSTAPSSHSTPVSSFLRAPCPTPLAAGRAPYLPTEQGGCGTRPPRSRTTTGPSTKKSASNASLPQPPRAAAASHESPGAGLVLRSSCWADQPTRRRPVTADRQTDASRLHRWHWHTTPRPADALFPTMASRFSGRRLALAIASRFANRRFLFSTAAVSVVGAKLVHIYAHLSALPTAHVLLWGYSFFAQDTALLLFVRLLLDRLLLATGNWLPVVATAAAATIVAYVLALGAVNISFFAVTGSEIHWRNIAFATDASSRAVLLAGLFSCATVLCTLLSVSWVLQDPLYFVAGLGADIVRWPFAFLLRKLSVLRSQPLDVKYTNIPQQDVERAAKSRPLEDHGFDQVEEDCAGLGIGGQPSTWRWQLMLLLYLLSSVALLAQFILSIVRPKDSAMVFMSWTPALLPFVDFTFSSTNLDSLVPLYHTSIGHSWDNLTALGEPMPLTWLPEETPLHGFEDWYNANKKHYGAASDPQKISNWEDDLLPELRNKLADVPIRNIMLVVLESTRKDVFPIKKEGLIWDTFAESFENRSLPKEAQERLATLTPTANFLTGDYDDGFEHRPPKNKRRGGISANNAHTTGTYTLKSLVGTICGLSPLVADFNLEYSHHIYQPCLPHILQAFNALGHAVGKAKDDFTTLKWNSSFFQSVTIDYDRQNVLMRDMGFDADRLISKEYLKSARARFGTVHEPDINYFGMPEVTLEEYIRDAFSSAKRNDERVFLTHLTSTSHHPFSFPDSKTYEYVPLSHDKRLGDLSHYTNGIGYADRWLGKILDILDEEGVADETLMVFVGDHGLSIPENDGISPYYNPNVGNFHVPMVFSHPKLPPLDINAAVSSLQILPTILDLLLETGSLPKTGRHREAARDLAHNYEGQSLLRPLRNSSNHSDRGSQGNWQYTVVNSGRAMLAVRDGRRPSRRLIVPVIDNIEWRFTDLDSDPHEQEPVVSFGFSSLLHSVERRHGIEAAEWVEEAAFMARWWVEENSKRWRYGPYAG
;
A
#
# COMPACT_ATOMS: atom_id res chain seq x y z
N MET A 1 -32.02 -48.25 -3.24
CA MET A 1 -31.49 -49.51 -2.68
C MET A 1 -30.18 -49.84 -3.38
N CYS A 2 -29.28 -50.56 -2.73
CA CYS A 2 -27.87 -50.68 -3.12
C CYS A 2 -27.53 -52.02 -3.82
N LEU A 3 -26.23 -52.23 -4.11
CA LEU A 3 -25.55 -53.49 -4.51
C LEU A 3 -25.66 -53.85 -6.02
N PRO A 4 -24.84 -54.78 -6.55
CA PRO A 4 -23.36 -54.74 -6.70
C PRO A 4 -22.94 -55.03 -8.18
N GLY A 5 -21.67 -55.14 -8.63
CA GLY A 5 -20.33 -55.05 -8.02
C GLY A 5 -19.23 -55.55 -9.02
N LEU A 6 -17.99 -55.76 -8.54
CA LEU A 6 -16.88 -56.44 -9.26
C LEU A 6 -16.41 -57.67 -8.44
N PRO A 7 -15.79 -58.71 -9.05
CA PRO A 7 -14.33 -58.73 -9.28
C PRO A 7 -13.88 -59.39 -10.61
N GLY A 8 -12.58 -59.41 -10.90
CA GLY A 8 -11.99 -60.10 -12.07
C GLY A 8 -10.59 -60.68 -11.79
N SER A 9 -9.99 -61.38 -12.76
CA SER A 9 -8.62 -61.95 -12.64
C SER A 9 -7.98 -62.40 -13.98
N SER A 10 -6.64 -62.56 -13.95
CA SER A 10 -5.77 -63.36 -14.86
C SER A 10 -5.60 -62.99 -16.35
N THR A 11 -4.52 -62.23 -16.61
CA THR A 11 -3.35 -62.51 -17.49
C THR A 11 -3.08 -63.99 -17.87
N THR A 12 -2.36 -64.42 -18.93
CA THR A 12 -1.42 -63.78 -19.90
C THR A 12 -1.07 -64.74 -21.09
N ALA A 13 -0.20 -64.28 -22.03
CA ALA A 13 0.68 -65.05 -22.95
C ALA A 13 0.09 -65.54 -24.29
N GLN A 14 0.84 -65.70 -25.42
CA GLN A 14 2.05 -65.07 -26.01
C GLN A 14 2.32 -65.74 -27.40
N GLY A 15 3.02 -65.09 -28.35
CA GLY A 15 3.88 -65.83 -29.33
C GLY A 15 3.83 -65.47 -30.83
N SER A 16 4.89 -64.79 -31.31
CA SER A 16 5.54 -64.87 -32.66
C SER A 16 4.76 -64.56 -33.96
N ALA A 17 5.38 -64.47 -35.17
CA ALA A 17 6.57 -63.71 -35.61
C ALA A 17 6.73 -63.71 -37.17
N ASN A 18 7.52 -62.76 -37.70
CA ASN A 18 8.26 -62.75 -38.99
C ASN A 18 7.56 -62.64 -40.39
N ALA A 19 7.85 -61.49 -41.03
CA ALA A 19 8.55 -61.34 -42.34
C ALA A 19 7.86 -61.55 -43.72
N GLY A 20 8.15 -60.63 -44.66
CA GLY A 20 7.87 -60.67 -46.11
C GLY A 20 8.15 -59.29 -46.76
N ASN A 21 8.71 -59.21 -48.00
CA ASN A 21 9.23 -57.95 -48.59
C ASN A 21 9.11 -57.91 -50.15
N LEU A 22 9.48 -56.77 -50.80
CA LEU A 22 9.50 -56.38 -52.25
C LEU A 22 8.39 -55.35 -52.63
N GLY A 23 8.57 -54.33 -53.50
CA GLY A 23 9.70 -53.78 -54.32
C GLY A 23 9.16 -53.14 -55.63
N GLU A 24 9.76 -52.19 -56.38
CA GLU A 24 10.97 -51.31 -56.28
C GLU A 24 10.83 -50.13 -57.33
N ARG A 25 11.54 -48.98 -57.16
CA ARG A 25 11.79 -47.86 -58.16
C ARG A 25 10.60 -46.94 -58.57
N ALA A 26 10.76 -45.73 -59.14
CA ALA A 26 11.76 -44.60 -59.15
C ALA A 26 11.11 -43.42 -59.96
N ALA A 27 11.67 -42.25 -60.39
CA ALA A 27 12.98 -41.57 -60.38
C ALA A 27 12.81 -40.04 -60.69
N SER A 28 13.89 -39.21 -60.59
CA SER A 28 14.05 -37.81 -61.13
C SER A 28 13.12 -36.69 -60.56
N HIS A 29 13.46 -35.39 -60.41
CA HIS A 29 14.62 -34.49 -60.66
C HIS A 29 14.37 -33.14 -59.92
N SER A 30 15.27 -32.14 -59.74
CA SER A 30 16.73 -31.98 -59.93
C SER A 30 17.30 -30.70 -59.25
N ALA A 31 18.39 -30.84 -58.48
CA ALA A 31 19.56 -29.95 -58.24
C ALA A 31 19.52 -28.40 -58.40
N CYS A 32 20.07 -27.67 -57.40
CA CYS A 32 21.38 -26.95 -57.47
C CYS A 32 21.76 -26.11 -56.21
N SER A 33 23.01 -26.26 -55.72
CA SER A 33 23.90 -25.27 -55.02
C SER A 33 23.42 -24.40 -53.82
N ASN A 34 24.23 -24.03 -52.81
CA ASN A 34 25.61 -24.38 -52.42
C ASN A 34 25.96 -23.90 -50.97
N GLY A 35 26.62 -24.74 -50.17
CA GLY A 35 27.44 -24.34 -49.00
C GLY A 35 26.69 -23.87 -47.73
N PRO A 36 27.40 -23.67 -46.59
CA PRO A 36 28.86 -23.71 -46.39
C PRO A 36 29.38 -25.06 -45.84
N ARG A 37 30.71 -25.17 -45.65
CA ARG A 37 31.39 -26.30 -44.98
C ARG A 37 31.81 -25.91 -43.56
N THR A 38 31.70 -26.86 -42.62
CA THR A 38 32.50 -26.87 -41.37
C THR A 38 33.93 -27.36 -41.67
N PRO A 39 34.87 -27.24 -40.72
CA PRO A 39 35.12 -28.38 -39.83
C PRO A 39 35.50 -28.02 -38.37
N HIS A 40 35.24 -28.97 -37.45
CA HIS A 40 36.12 -29.56 -36.41
C HIS A 40 37.21 -28.71 -35.68
N LEU A 41 37.57 -28.96 -34.40
CA LEU A 41 37.18 -29.99 -33.42
C LEU A 41 37.56 -29.56 -31.97
N ASP A 42 37.29 -30.45 -31.02
CA ASP A 42 37.74 -30.52 -29.62
C ASP A 42 37.13 -29.53 -28.62
N GLY A 43 36.55 -29.92 -27.46
CA GLY A 43 36.23 -31.27 -26.98
C GLY A 43 37.06 -31.73 -25.78
N PHE A 44 36.69 -31.33 -24.56
CA PHE A 44 37.11 -31.98 -23.31
C PHE A 44 36.06 -31.77 -22.21
N GLU A 45 35.57 -32.86 -21.62
CA GLU A 45 34.91 -32.85 -20.31
C GLU A 45 35.96 -33.02 -19.20
N LEU A 46 35.74 -32.41 -18.03
CA LEU A 46 36.04 -33.06 -16.74
C LEU A 46 35.37 -32.33 -15.57
N THR A 47 34.83 -33.11 -14.64
CA THR A 47 34.16 -32.67 -13.41
C THR A 47 35.12 -32.73 -12.22
N GLN A 48 35.10 -31.71 -11.33
CA GLN A 48 35.20 -31.93 -9.87
C GLN A 48 34.80 -30.72 -9.01
N GLN A 49 34.92 -30.87 -7.68
CA GLN A 49 34.21 -30.11 -6.65
C GLN A 49 35.09 -29.09 -5.90
N VAL A 50 34.44 -28.01 -5.43
CA VAL A 50 34.58 -27.35 -4.10
C VAL A 50 35.99 -27.07 -3.54
N THR A 51 36.32 -25.79 -3.34
CA THR A 51 36.80 -25.23 -2.04
C THR A 51 36.82 -23.69 -2.02
N GLU A 52 36.98 -23.11 -0.83
CA GLU A 52 36.91 -21.66 -0.53
C GLU A 52 38.27 -20.94 -0.67
N SER A 53 38.31 -19.60 -0.87
CA SER A 53 39.05 -18.63 0.00
C SER A 53 39.29 -17.22 -0.58
N SER A 54 38.71 -16.20 0.07
CA SER A 54 39.21 -14.84 0.37
C SER A 54 40.20 -14.06 -0.53
N ALA A 55 39.74 -12.91 -1.06
CA ALA A 55 40.39 -11.58 -1.00
C ALA A 55 39.28 -10.49 -0.97
N LEU A 56 39.31 -9.27 -0.38
CA LEU A 56 40.25 -8.32 0.24
C LEU A 56 40.85 -7.16 -0.61
N CYS A 57 40.63 -5.93 -0.12
CA CYS A 57 41.12 -4.59 -0.55
C CYS A 57 40.70 -4.07 -1.95
N GLY A 58 40.34 -2.78 -2.12
CA GLY A 58 40.09 -1.76 -1.08
C GLY A 58 39.89 -0.31 -1.58
N ALA A 59 39.58 0.56 -0.60
CA ALA A 59 39.85 2.01 -0.51
C ALA A 59 39.43 3.00 -1.64
N LEU A 60 38.53 3.94 -1.28
CA LEU A 60 38.37 5.26 -1.92
C LEU A 60 38.77 6.38 -0.94
N PRO A 61 39.32 7.52 -1.40
CA PRO A 61 39.95 8.52 -0.54
C PRO A 61 38.97 9.56 0.06
N ARG A 62 39.35 10.14 1.21
CA ARG A 62 38.73 11.35 1.78
C ARG A 62 39.24 12.61 1.09
N GLY A 63 38.36 13.58 0.83
CA GLY A 63 38.72 14.85 0.19
C GLY A 63 37.89 16.05 0.64
N LYS A 64 38.18 16.56 1.84
CA LYS A 64 37.88 17.92 2.41
C LYS A 64 36.46 18.52 2.34
N GLN A 65 36.12 19.22 3.43
CA GLN A 65 35.11 20.29 3.45
C GLN A 65 35.74 21.61 2.94
N GLU A 66 34.91 22.52 2.43
CA GLU A 66 35.12 23.97 2.57
C GLU A 66 33.74 24.67 2.52
N GLU A 67 33.57 25.73 3.31
CA GLU A 67 32.36 26.56 3.37
C GLU A 67 32.64 27.94 2.75
N ASP A 68 31.70 28.50 1.99
CA ASP A 68 31.42 29.94 1.87
C ASP A 68 30.15 30.11 0.98
N GLN A 69 29.08 30.77 1.42
CA GLN A 69 28.84 32.20 1.70
C GLN A 69 28.49 33.09 0.49
N LEU A 70 27.19 33.43 0.42
CA LEU A 70 26.63 34.77 0.17
C LEU A 70 27.28 35.70 -0.89
N ASN A 71 26.59 35.85 -2.03
CA ASN A 71 25.92 37.10 -2.51
C ASN A 71 25.53 36.92 -4.01
N SER A 72 24.35 37.28 -4.56
CA SER A 72 23.33 38.34 -4.37
C SER A 72 23.46 39.50 -5.37
N ILE A 73 22.30 39.96 -5.90
CA ILE A 73 22.09 41.24 -6.63
C ILE A 73 22.69 41.26 -8.08
N SER A 74 22.12 41.85 -9.15
CA SER A 74 20.94 42.72 -9.37
C SER A 74 20.29 42.53 -10.76
N TYR A 75 19.04 43.00 -10.91
CA TYR A 75 18.37 43.33 -12.17
C TYR A 75 19.09 44.42 -13.00
N SER A 76 18.86 44.44 -14.31
CA SER A 76 18.82 45.69 -15.11
C SER A 76 17.92 45.53 -16.34
N CYS A 77 17.43 46.64 -16.91
CA CYS A 77 16.40 46.67 -17.95
C CYS A 77 16.95 46.92 -19.38
N ALA A 78 16.10 46.67 -20.37
CA ALA A 78 16.29 47.03 -21.79
C ALA A 78 16.37 48.57 -22.00
N PRO A 79 16.68 49.12 -23.22
CA PRO A 79 15.68 49.13 -24.31
C PRO A 79 16.16 49.32 -25.79
N ARG A 80 15.16 49.33 -26.71
CA ARG A 80 15.04 50.00 -28.04
C ARG A 80 15.52 49.34 -29.36
N HIS A 81 14.57 49.29 -30.31
CA HIS A 81 14.61 49.61 -31.76
C HIS A 81 15.64 48.91 -32.70
N ASP A 82 15.41 48.75 -34.02
CA ASP A 82 14.58 49.55 -34.94
C ASP A 82 13.88 48.76 -36.09
N ARG A 83 13.40 49.46 -37.13
CA ARG A 83 12.49 49.02 -38.22
C ARG A 83 13.17 48.76 -39.57
N GLY A 84 12.54 47.94 -40.41
CA GLY A 84 12.75 47.83 -41.88
C GLY A 84 12.55 46.38 -42.36
N ARG A 85 11.58 45.95 -43.17
CA ARG A 85 10.75 46.50 -44.27
C ARG A 85 11.38 46.38 -45.69
N SER A 86 10.92 45.37 -46.43
CA SER A 86 10.82 45.29 -47.91
C SER A 86 12.11 45.21 -48.75
N THR A 87 12.30 44.08 -49.46
CA THR A 87 12.15 43.98 -50.94
C THR A 87 12.24 42.52 -51.45
N ALA A 88 11.59 42.24 -52.58
CA ALA A 88 11.94 41.17 -53.53
C ALA A 88 12.28 41.85 -54.89
N PRO A 89 12.95 41.20 -55.87
CA PRO A 89 12.23 40.33 -56.83
C PRO A 89 13.03 39.25 -57.62
N SER A 90 12.30 38.36 -58.32
CA SER A 90 12.69 37.64 -59.57
C SER A 90 13.81 36.56 -59.47
N SER A 91 13.98 35.59 -60.39
CA SER A 91 13.45 35.43 -61.77
C SER A 91 13.38 33.96 -62.28
N HIS A 92 12.37 33.66 -63.13
CA HIS A 92 12.29 32.68 -64.25
C HIS A 92 12.90 31.25 -64.22
N SER A 93 12.03 30.24 -64.49
CA SER A 93 12.08 29.43 -65.74
C SER A 93 10.80 28.57 -65.96
N THR A 94 10.38 28.37 -67.22
CA THR A 94 9.26 27.52 -67.73
C THR A 94 9.67 26.97 -69.13
N PRO A 95 8.88 26.23 -69.99
CA PRO A 95 7.45 25.84 -69.98
C PRO A 95 7.15 24.39 -70.50
N VAL A 96 5.96 24.15 -71.11
CA VAL A 96 5.48 22.98 -71.95
C VAL A 96 4.87 21.78 -71.15
N SER A 97 3.66 21.22 -71.41
CA SER A 97 2.51 21.62 -72.28
C SER A 97 1.13 20.96 -71.96
N SER A 98 0.09 21.80 -71.80
CA SER A 98 -1.34 21.72 -72.25
C SER A 98 -2.11 20.41 -72.60
N PHE A 99 -3.36 20.28 -72.10
CA PHE A 99 -4.68 20.07 -72.80
C PHE A 99 -5.81 20.03 -71.72
N LEU A 100 -6.77 20.98 -71.60
CA LEU A 100 -8.11 21.10 -72.24
C LEU A 100 -9.00 19.83 -72.15
N ARG A 101 -10.30 19.83 -71.76
CA ARG A 101 -11.37 20.88 -71.73
C ARG A 101 -12.51 20.54 -70.69
N ALA A 102 -13.43 21.48 -70.43
CA ALA A 102 -14.70 21.35 -69.66
C ALA A 102 -15.95 21.33 -70.63
N PRO A 103 -17.28 21.40 -70.26
CA PRO A 103 -17.94 21.76 -68.97
C PRO A 103 -19.27 21.00 -68.58
N CYS A 104 -20.02 21.55 -67.60
CA CYS A 104 -21.38 21.16 -67.10
C CYS A 104 -22.54 21.60 -68.07
N PRO A 105 -23.90 21.41 -67.83
CA PRO A 105 -24.66 21.45 -66.56
C PRO A 105 -25.93 20.52 -66.39
N THR A 106 -26.76 20.85 -65.38
CA THR A 106 -28.05 20.28 -64.86
C THR A 106 -29.30 20.62 -65.75
N PRO A 107 -30.63 20.37 -65.42
CA PRO A 107 -31.33 20.09 -64.13
C PRO A 107 -32.65 19.22 -64.16
N LEU A 108 -33.47 19.29 -63.07
CA LEU A 108 -34.92 18.92 -62.91
C LEU A 108 -35.31 17.42 -62.71
N ALA A 109 -36.44 17.01 -62.06
CA ALA A 109 -37.30 17.63 -61.02
C ALA A 109 -38.33 16.64 -60.38
N ALA A 110 -38.75 16.93 -59.13
CA ALA A 110 -40.04 16.68 -58.43
C ALA A 110 -40.94 15.42 -58.61
N GLY A 111 -41.48 14.90 -57.49
CA GLY A 111 -42.62 13.96 -57.44
C GLY A 111 -43.21 13.80 -56.02
N ARG A 112 -44.51 13.45 -55.88
CA ARG A 112 -45.22 13.28 -54.58
C ARG A 112 -45.93 11.90 -54.49
N ALA A 113 -46.26 11.48 -53.26
CA ALA A 113 -47.11 10.33 -52.89
C ALA A 113 -48.60 10.53 -53.36
N PRO A 114 -49.59 9.59 -53.21
CA PRO A 114 -49.80 8.72 -52.02
C PRO A 114 -50.60 7.36 -52.16
N TYR A 115 -50.87 6.73 -50.99
CA TYR A 115 -51.99 5.81 -50.61
C TYR A 115 -52.01 4.29 -50.92
N LEU A 116 -52.74 3.58 -50.04
CA LEU A 116 -53.03 2.13 -49.83
C LEU A 116 -54.16 1.58 -50.74
N PRO A 117 -54.44 0.24 -50.93
CA PRO A 117 -54.80 -0.71 -49.83
C PRO A 117 -54.63 -2.27 -50.05
N THR A 118 -54.99 -3.07 -49.00
CA THR A 118 -55.62 -4.46 -48.90
C THR A 118 -55.37 -5.58 -49.95
N GLU A 119 -55.36 -6.90 -49.69
CA GLU A 119 -55.62 -7.80 -48.51
C GLU A 119 -54.80 -9.15 -48.64
N GLN A 120 -55.10 -10.42 -48.28
CA GLN A 120 -56.24 -11.23 -47.75
C GLN A 120 -55.77 -12.58 -47.10
N GLY A 121 -56.56 -13.20 -46.20
CA GLY A 121 -56.61 -14.68 -45.94
C GLY A 121 -55.79 -15.28 -44.77
N GLY A 122 -56.20 -16.34 -44.04
CA GLY A 122 -57.49 -17.07 -43.99
C GLY A 122 -57.49 -18.37 -43.10
N CYS A 123 -58.61 -18.68 -42.41
CA CYS A 123 -58.89 -19.88 -41.55
C CYS A 123 -58.01 -20.06 -40.27
N GLY A 124 -58.35 -20.75 -39.16
CA GLY A 124 -59.52 -21.49 -38.60
C GLY A 124 -59.08 -22.23 -37.29
N THR A 125 -59.87 -22.85 -36.38
CA THR A 125 -61.33 -23.08 -36.18
C THR A 125 -61.74 -23.12 -34.66
N ARG A 126 -62.31 -24.21 -34.10
CA ARG A 126 -62.88 -24.43 -32.71
C ARG A 126 -63.34 -25.92 -32.54
N PRO A 127 -63.84 -26.45 -31.39
CA PRO A 127 -63.72 -26.10 -29.96
C PRO A 127 -63.13 -27.27 -29.07
N PRO A 128 -63.84 -28.15 -28.28
CA PRO A 128 -64.68 -27.95 -27.07
C PRO A 128 -64.43 -28.84 -25.80
N ARG A 129 -64.58 -28.23 -24.60
CA ARG A 129 -65.24 -28.75 -23.35
C ARG A 129 -64.66 -29.88 -22.46
N SER A 130 -65.07 -30.03 -21.18
CA SER A 130 -65.42 -29.09 -20.04
C SER A 130 -66.04 -29.85 -18.83
N ARG A 131 -65.75 -29.45 -17.57
CA ARG A 131 -66.56 -29.69 -16.35
C ARG A 131 -66.19 -28.67 -15.24
N THR A 132 -66.46 -28.88 -13.94
CA THR A 132 -67.60 -28.40 -13.10
C THR A 132 -67.11 -28.24 -11.64
N THR A 133 -67.63 -27.47 -10.67
CA THR A 133 -68.83 -26.57 -10.48
C THR A 133 -68.45 -25.50 -9.39
N THR A 134 -69.25 -24.69 -8.68
CA THR A 134 -70.71 -24.63 -8.36
C THR A 134 -71.28 -23.18 -8.30
N GLY A 135 -71.41 -22.56 -7.12
CA GLY A 135 -72.05 -21.24 -6.86
C GLY A 135 -72.69 -21.18 -5.45
N PRO A 136 -73.58 -20.18 -5.11
CA PRO A 136 -74.12 -19.11 -5.98
C PRO A 136 -74.38 -17.70 -5.34
N SER A 137 -74.72 -16.71 -6.20
CA SER A 137 -75.60 -15.52 -5.95
C SER A 137 -75.03 -14.30 -5.17
N THR A 138 -75.42 -13.01 -5.40
CA THR A 138 -76.18 -12.37 -6.51
C THR A 138 -76.02 -10.82 -6.59
N LYS A 139 -76.17 -10.26 -7.83
CA LYS A 139 -76.75 -8.93 -8.22
C LYS A 139 -75.99 -7.58 -8.02
N LYS A 140 -75.79 -6.90 -9.17
CA LYS A 140 -75.96 -5.43 -9.48
C LYS A 140 -74.96 -4.39 -8.89
N SER A 141 -74.72 -3.21 -9.49
CA SER A 141 -74.68 -2.75 -10.92
C SER A 141 -74.34 -1.23 -11.01
N ALA A 142 -73.42 -0.82 -11.92
CA ALA A 142 -73.25 0.56 -12.45
C ALA A 142 -72.89 1.69 -11.43
N SER A 143 -72.37 2.89 -11.77
CA SER A 143 -71.67 3.44 -12.96
C SER A 143 -71.11 4.85 -12.67
N ASN A 144 -70.12 5.31 -13.46
CA ASN A 144 -69.79 6.71 -13.79
C ASN A 144 -69.30 7.72 -12.70
N ALA A 145 -68.02 8.11 -12.87
CA ALA A 145 -67.56 9.49 -13.14
C ALA A 145 -67.49 10.58 -12.04
N SER A 146 -66.65 11.58 -12.35
CA SER A 146 -66.60 12.98 -11.85
C SER A 146 -65.51 13.35 -10.82
N LEU A 147 -64.59 14.21 -11.29
CA LEU A 147 -63.90 15.28 -10.55
C LEU A 147 -64.92 16.19 -9.81
N PRO A 148 -64.56 16.98 -8.76
CA PRO A 148 -63.41 17.92 -8.79
C PRO A 148 -62.69 18.29 -7.46
N GLN A 149 -61.73 19.21 -7.61
CA GLN A 149 -61.10 20.08 -6.59
C GLN A 149 -62.05 21.22 -6.11
N PRO A 150 -61.62 22.23 -5.29
CA PRO A 150 -60.71 22.28 -4.12
C PRO A 150 -61.49 22.84 -2.89
N PRO A 151 -60.93 23.62 -1.92
CA PRO A 151 -60.47 25.01 -2.12
C PRO A 151 -59.18 25.42 -1.33
N ARG A 152 -58.81 26.71 -1.39
CA ARG A 152 -57.70 27.37 -0.65
C ARG A 152 -58.23 28.30 0.46
N ALA A 153 -57.44 28.49 1.54
CA ALA A 153 -57.28 29.71 2.37
C ALA A 153 -58.55 30.36 3.02
N ALA A 154 -58.51 31.25 4.02
CA ALA A 154 -57.46 32.18 4.48
C ALA A 154 -57.70 32.73 5.92
N ALA A 155 -56.67 33.41 6.44
CA ALA A 155 -56.69 34.62 7.32
C ALA A 155 -57.46 34.68 8.67
N ALA A 156 -56.75 35.20 9.69
CA ALA A 156 -57.28 36.03 10.79
C ALA A 156 -56.14 36.92 11.38
N SER A 157 -56.48 38.00 12.10
CA SER A 157 -55.53 38.99 12.67
C SER A 157 -55.95 39.41 14.11
N HIS A 158 -55.54 40.61 14.58
CA HIS A 158 -55.69 41.18 15.96
C HIS A 158 -54.65 40.67 16.99
N GLU A 159 -54.12 41.45 17.96
CA GLU A 159 -54.28 42.90 18.28
C GLU A 159 -53.06 43.49 19.05
N SER A 160 -53.11 44.79 19.42
CA SER A 160 -52.12 45.55 20.24
C SER A 160 -52.78 45.99 21.58
N PRO A 161 -52.24 46.87 22.49
CA PRO A 161 -50.97 47.63 22.54
C PRO A 161 -50.32 47.74 23.97
N GLY A 162 -49.37 48.68 24.17
CA GLY A 162 -49.34 49.52 25.39
C GLY A 162 -48.23 49.32 26.44
N ALA A 163 -47.54 50.40 26.83
CA ALA A 163 -46.30 50.44 27.63
C ALA A 163 -46.41 50.66 29.17
N GLY A 164 -45.40 50.20 29.92
CA GLY A 164 -44.74 50.94 31.04
C GLY A 164 -45.27 50.82 32.49
N LEU A 165 -44.63 51.39 33.54
CA LEU A 165 -43.23 51.83 33.79
C LEU A 165 -43.02 52.28 35.26
N VAL A 166 -42.10 51.67 36.04
CA VAL A 166 -41.71 52.05 37.44
C VAL A 166 -40.34 51.41 37.81
N LEU A 167 -39.35 51.98 38.54
CA LEU A 167 -38.94 53.36 38.94
C LEU A 167 -37.42 53.40 39.35
N ARG A 168 -36.62 54.35 38.81
CA ARG A 168 -35.45 55.15 39.37
C ARG A 168 -34.29 54.44 40.16
N SER A 169 -33.03 54.91 40.24
CA SER A 169 -32.28 56.17 39.94
C SER A 169 -30.73 55.94 40.13
N SER A 170 -29.73 56.80 39.78
CA SER A 170 -29.54 57.86 38.74
C SER A 170 -28.17 58.60 38.87
N CYS A 171 -27.47 58.90 37.75
CA CYS A 171 -26.45 60.00 37.55
C CYS A 171 -25.03 59.92 38.19
N TRP A 172 -23.91 60.51 37.69
CA TRP A 172 -23.52 61.22 36.43
C TRP A 172 -21.96 61.37 36.28
N ALA A 173 -21.45 61.69 35.06
CA ALA A 173 -20.08 62.20 34.69
C ALA A 173 -18.83 61.28 34.94
N ASP A 174 -17.62 61.45 34.33
CA ASP A 174 -17.05 62.47 33.41
C ASP A 174 -15.97 61.89 32.41
N GLN A 175 -15.29 62.73 31.60
CA GLN A 175 -14.30 62.43 30.52
C GLN A 175 -12.85 62.94 30.86
N PRO A 176 -11.83 63.08 29.95
CA PRO A 176 -11.42 62.39 28.70
C PRO A 176 -9.90 61.99 28.64
N THR A 177 -9.42 61.15 27.68
CA THR A 177 -8.47 61.44 26.53
C THR A 177 -7.53 60.22 26.28
N ARG A 178 -6.64 60.12 25.26
CA ARG A 178 -6.68 60.16 23.76
C ARG A 178 -5.26 59.78 23.23
N ARG A 179 -5.13 58.82 22.29
CA ARG A 179 -4.04 58.63 21.25
C ARG A 179 -2.58 58.15 21.58
N ARG A 180 -2.19 56.99 20.98
CA ARG A 180 -1.11 56.71 19.97
C ARG A 180 0.29 57.43 20.04
N PRO A 181 1.39 56.83 19.51
CA PRO A 181 1.93 55.44 19.58
C PRO A 181 3.50 55.44 19.74
N VAL A 182 4.24 54.44 19.17
CA VAL A 182 5.68 54.44 18.75
C VAL A 182 6.78 53.83 19.67
N THR A 183 7.51 52.86 19.07
CA THR A 183 8.85 52.24 19.27
C THR A 183 9.66 52.19 20.59
N ALA A 184 10.27 51.01 20.78
CA ALA A 184 11.70 50.73 21.07
C ALA A 184 12.32 50.92 22.48
N ASP A 185 12.78 49.76 22.99
CA ASP A 185 14.12 49.46 23.54
C ASP A 185 14.58 49.97 24.93
N ARG A 186 15.47 49.15 25.52
CA ARG A 186 16.52 49.43 26.52
C ARG A 186 16.21 49.89 27.97
N GLN A 187 16.62 48.97 28.86
CA GLN A 187 17.61 49.16 29.94
C GLN A 187 17.23 49.86 31.27
N THR A 188 17.21 49.01 32.31
CA THR A 188 17.95 49.12 33.59
C THR A 188 17.72 50.31 34.54
N ASP A 189 17.18 49.97 35.71
CA ASP A 189 17.88 49.96 37.04
C ASP A 189 17.24 50.77 38.20
N ALA A 190 17.61 50.33 39.40
CA ALA A 190 17.89 51.11 40.60
C ALA A 190 16.84 52.12 41.13
N SER A 191 16.17 51.66 42.21
CA SER A 191 16.16 52.37 43.51
C SER A 191 15.22 53.62 43.64
N ARG A 192 14.82 54.13 44.82
CA ARG A 192 14.87 53.64 46.22
C ARG A 192 13.98 54.55 47.12
N LEU A 193 13.34 53.98 48.16
CA LEU A 193 12.98 54.63 49.46
C LEU A 193 11.90 55.74 49.44
N HIS A 194 11.24 56.17 50.54
CA HIS A 194 11.28 55.79 51.98
C HIS A 194 9.99 56.22 52.73
N ARG A 195 9.53 55.44 53.74
CA ARG A 195 9.13 55.81 55.14
C ARG A 195 8.60 54.55 55.87
N TRP A 196 9.13 54.12 57.04
CA TRP A 196 9.25 54.72 58.40
C TRP A 196 7.93 54.60 59.20
N HIS A 197 7.86 54.09 60.46
CA HIS A 197 8.87 53.81 61.51
C HIS A 197 8.77 52.32 62.03
N TRP A 198 9.10 51.79 63.25
CA TRP A 198 9.48 52.28 64.60
C TRP A 198 10.52 51.37 65.35
N HIS A 199 10.18 50.72 66.49
CA HIS A 199 11.05 50.43 67.66
C HIS A 199 10.50 49.25 68.52
N THR A 200 11.20 48.50 69.40
CA THR A 200 12.59 48.49 69.98
C THR A 200 12.89 47.06 70.53
N THR A 201 13.96 46.32 70.13
CA THR A 201 15.31 46.10 70.77
C THR A 201 15.36 45.43 72.16
N PRO A 202 16.37 44.58 72.53
CA PRO A 202 17.81 44.65 72.14
C PRO A 202 18.49 43.33 71.64
N ARG A 203 19.84 43.32 71.66
CA ARG A 203 20.86 42.46 70.96
C ARG A 203 21.56 41.45 71.94
N PRO A 204 22.58 40.59 71.59
CA PRO A 204 23.45 40.57 70.39
C PRO A 204 23.93 39.20 69.77
N ALA A 205 24.74 39.35 68.70
CA ALA A 205 25.84 38.48 68.22
C ALA A 205 25.60 37.33 67.20
N ASP A 206 26.39 37.42 66.11
CA ASP A 206 27.08 36.40 65.28
C ASP A 206 26.36 35.19 64.65
N ALA A 207 26.20 35.23 63.31
CA ALA A 207 26.25 34.07 62.41
C ALA A 207 26.48 34.50 60.93
N LEU A 208 27.16 33.67 60.12
CA LEU A 208 27.40 33.88 58.69
C LEU A 208 27.11 32.60 57.87
N PHE A 209 26.33 32.74 56.78
CA PHE A 209 25.96 31.71 55.79
C PHE A 209 25.11 30.52 56.31
N PRO A 210 24.10 30.05 55.54
CA PRO A 210 24.38 29.08 54.46
C PRO A 210 23.47 29.17 53.20
N THR A 211 24.05 28.92 52.01
CA THR A 211 23.29 28.81 50.74
C THR A 211 23.87 27.76 49.76
N MET A 212 23.92 26.47 50.15
CA MET A 212 24.39 25.42 49.21
C MET A 212 23.77 24.01 49.37
N ALA A 213 22.47 23.90 49.66
CA ALA A 213 21.81 22.60 49.90
C ALA A 213 20.98 22.02 48.72
N SER A 214 20.30 22.85 47.91
CA SER A 214 19.23 22.37 47.01
C SER A 214 19.68 21.65 45.73
N ARG A 215 20.92 21.85 45.26
CA ARG A 215 21.42 21.23 44.02
C ARG A 215 21.96 19.79 44.16
N PHE A 216 22.14 19.29 45.39
CA PHE A 216 22.66 17.93 45.62
C PHE A 216 21.58 16.85 45.67
N SER A 217 20.36 17.16 46.13
CA SER A 217 19.29 16.18 46.33
C SER A 217 18.84 15.52 45.03
N GLY A 218 18.51 16.32 44.00
CA GLY A 218 18.13 15.81 42.68
C GLY A 218 19.26 15.01 42.02
N ARG A 219 20.52 15.41 42.22
CA ARG A 219 21.69 14.69 41.69
C ARG A 219 21.90 13.34 42.38
N ARG A 220 21.64 13.24 43.69
CA ARG A 220 21.67 11.96 44.42
C ARG A 220 20.50 11.05 44.06
N LEU A 221 19.29 11.60 43.87
CA LEU A 221 18.14 10.82 43.42
C LEU A 221 18.37 10.28 41.99
N ALA A 222 18.85 11.13 41.07
CA ALA A 222 19.23 10.70 39.72
C ALA A 222 20.35 9.66 39.73
N LEU A 223 21.37 9.79 40.61
CA LEU A 223 22.43 8.78 40.75
C LEU A 223 21.93 7.46 41.36
N ALA A 224 20.97 7.49 42.31
CA ALA A 224 20.38 6.28 42.90
C ALA A 224 19.41 5.56 41.95
N ILE A 225 18.74 6.32 41.07
CA ILE A 225 17.95 5.77 39.96
C ILE A 225 18.90 5.19 38.91
N ALA A 226 19.94 5.93 38.50
CA ALA A 226 20.94 5.46 37.55
C ALA A 226 21.72 4.23 38.05
N SER A 227 22.03 4.12 39.35
CA SER A 227 22.66 2.92 39.89
C SER A 227 21.74 1.70 39.85
N ARG A 228 20.42 1.88 40.05
CA ARG A 228 19.43 0.81 39.85
C ARG A 228 19.31 0.39 38.38
N PHE A 229 19.42 1.31 37.43
CA PHE A 229 19.52 0.99 36.01
C PHE A 229 20.88 0.40 35.59
N ALA A 230 21.94 0.60 36.39
CA ALA A 230 23.24 -0.04 36.22
C ALA A 230 23.31 -1.45 36.84
N ASN A 231 22.24 -1.94 37.48
CA ASN A 231 22.19 -3.30 38.00
C ASN A 231 22.33 -4.32 36.86
N ARG A 232 23.34 -5.19 36.98
CA ARG A 232 23.68 -6.24 36.02
C ARG A 232 22.55 -7.25 35.81
N ARG A 233 21.77 -7.54 36.87
CA ARG A 233 20.59 -8.42 36.79
C ARG A 233 19.50 -7.77 35.92
N PHE A 234 19.24 -6.49 36.14
CA PHE A 234 18.27 -5.72 35.35
C PHE A 234 18.70 -5.57 33.88
N LEU A 235 19.96 -5.20 33.62
CA LEU A 235 20.51 -5.09 32.25
C LEU A 235 20.39 -6.40 31.47
N PHE A 236 20.76 -7.53 32.08
CA PHE A 236 20.57 -8.85 31.46
C PHE A 236 19.09 -9.17 31.21
N SER A 237 18.24 -8.96 32.21
CA SER A 237 16.78 -9.15 32.10
C SER A 237 16.18 -8.35 30.94
N THR A 238 16.66 -7.12 30.74
CA THR A 238 16.22 -6.22 29.67
C THR A 238 16.55 -6.78 28.29
N ALA A 239 17.75 -7.35 28.10
CA ALA A 239 18.07 -8.07 26.87
C ALA A 239 17.20 -9.34 26.71
N ALA A 240 17.06 -10.15 27.76
CA ALA A 240 16.30 -11.40 27.72
C ALA A 240 14.82 -11.17 27.36
N VAL A 241 14.15 -10.24 28.05
CA VAL A 241 12.74 -9.90 27.82
C VAL A 241 12.54 -9.26 26.43
N SER A 242 13.44 -8.40 25.97
CA SER A 242 13.31 -7.77 24.64
C SER A 242 13.53 -8.75 23.50
N VAL A 243 14.56 -9.60 23.58
CA VAL A 243 14.88 -10.60 22.56
C VAL A 243 13.78 -11.68 22.51
N VAL A 244 13.40 -12.25 23.66
CA VAL A 244 12.35 -13.29 23.70
C VAL A 244 10.98 -12.71 23.34
N GLY A 245 10.64 -11.50 23.78
CA GLY A 245 9.39 -10.84 23.42
C GLY A 245 9.25 -10.60 21.91
N ALA A 246 10.29 -10.06 21.27
CA ALA A 246 10.30 -9.86 19.82
C ALA A 246 10.30 -11.20 19.06
N LYS A 247 11.00 -12.21 19.56
CA LYS A 247 11.01 -13.55 18.96
C LYS A 247 9.67 -14.28 19.07
N LEU A 248 8.91 -14.06 20.14
CA LEU A 248 7.54 -14.57 20.28
C LEU A 248 6.57 -13.88 19.32
N VAL A 249 6.71 -12.56 19.10
CA VAL A 249 5.92 -11.84 18.07
C VAL A 249 6.23 -12.36 16.67
N HIS A 250 7.52 -12.52 16.32
CA HIS A 250 7.95 -13.07 15.03
C HIS A 250 7.38 -14.47 14.76
N ILE A 251 7.46 -15.39 15.74
CA ILE A 251 6.89 -16.74 15.62
C ILE A 251 5.36 -16.72 15.55
N TYR A 252 4.71 -15.75 16.21
CA TYR A 252 3.25 -15.58 16.18
C TYR A 252 2.76 -15.06 14.81
N ALA A 253 3.43 -14.06 14.25
CA ALA A 253 3.11 -13.46 12.95
C ALA A 253 3.07 -14.51 11.81
N HIS A 254 3.98 -15.49 11.86
CA HIS A 254 4.14 -16.53 10.85
C HIS A 254 3.57 -17.90 11.26
N LEU A 255 2.81 -17.98 12.35
CA LEU A 255 2.36 -19.26 12.93
C LEU A 255 1.41 -20.05 12.01
N SER A 256 0.65 -19.36 11.15
CA SER A 256 -0.29 -19.94 10.18
C SER A 256 0.41 -20.63 9.00
N ALA A 257 1.61 -20.19 8.62
CA ALA A 257 2.40 -20.75 7.52
C ALA A 257 3.30 -21.92 7.94
N LEU A 258 3.43 -22.19 9.24
CA LEU A 258 4.25 -23.25 9.79
C LEU A 258 3.39 -24.48 10.14
N PRO A 259 3.66 -25.67 9.57
CA PRO A 259 2.98 -26.90 9.97
C PRO A 259 3.12 -27.13 11.48
N THR A 260 2.02 -27.37 12.20
CA THR A 260 2.02 -27.52 13.67
C THR A 260 3.00 -28.59 14.15
N ALA A 261 3.16 -29.67 13.39
CA ALA A 261 4.15 -30.72 13.66
C ALA A 261 5.61 -30.20 13.60
N HIS A 262 5.93 -29.26 12.70
CA HIS A 262 7.24 -28.62 12.64
C HIS A 262 7.47 -27.66 13.81
N VAL A 263 6.45 -26.90 14.21
CA VAL A 263 6.52 -26.01 15.39
C VAL A 263 6.75 -26.84 16.66
N LEU A 264 6.02 -27.94 16.85
CA LEU A 264 6.16 -28.82 18.00
C LEU A 264 7.51 -29.56 18.04
N LEU A 265 8.01 -30.06 16.90
CA LEU A 265 9.25 -30.84 16.84
C LEU A 265 10.51 -29.97 16.87
N TRP A 266 10.48 -28.79 16.24
CA TRP A 266 11.66 -27.97 15.99
C TRP A 266 11.62 -26.59 16.65
N GLY A 267 10.48 -26.11 17.16
CA GLY A 267 10.33 -24.73 17.65
C GLY A 267 11.34 -24.33 18.73
N TYR A 268 11.80 -25.27 19.55
CA TYR A 268 12.86 -25.01 20.54
C TYR A 268 14.21 -24.60 19.92
N SER A 269 14.50 -25.05 18.69
CA SER A 269 15.71 -24.66 17.94
C SER A 269 15.63 -23.25 17.36
N PHE A 270 14.44 -22.67 17.20
CA PHE A 270 14.29 -21.28 16.73
C PHE A 270 14.98 -20.28 17.69
N PHE A 271 14.98 -20.58 18.98
CA PHE A 271 15.60 -19.76 20.02
C PHE A 271 17.12 -20.00 20.20
N ALA A 272 17.78 -20.78 19.34
CA ALA A 272 19.18 -21.13 19.52
C ALA A 272 20.13 -19.93 19.36
N GLN A 273 19.89 -19.06 18.36
CA GLN A 273 20.65 -17.82 18.20
C GLN A 273 20.43 -16.86 19.37
N ASP A 274 19.18 -16.73 19.83
CA ASP A 274 18.78 -15.89 20.96
C ASP A 274 19.45 -16.36 22.27
N THR A 275 19.49 -17.69 22.47
CA THR A 275 20.14 -18.30 23.64
C THR A 275 21.65 -18.06 23.62
N ALA A 276 22.30 -18.17 22.45
CA ALA A 276 23.72 -17.85 22.29
C ALA A 276 24.02 -16.36 22.55
N LEU A 277 23.17 -15.44 22.05
CA LEU A 277 23.28 -14.00 22.28
C LEU A 277 23.14 -13.66 23.77
N LEU A 278 22.15 -14.24 24.46
CA LEU A 278 21.94 -13.99 25.89
C LEU A 278 23.07 -14.59 26.74
N LEU A 279 23.58 -15.78 26.42
CA LEU A 279 24.75 -16.34 27.08
C LEU A 279 25.99 -15.44 26.89
N PHE A 280 26.19 -14.88 25.69
CA PHE A 280 27.27 -13.92 25.43
C PHE A 280 27.13 -12.64 26.28
N VAL A 281 25.93 -12.04 26.36
CA VAL A 281 25.68 -10.88 27.23
C VAL A 281 25.90 -11.23 28.71
N ARG A 282 25.46 -12.41 29.18
CA ARG A 282 25.68 -12.89 30.55
C ARG A 282 27.16 -13.11 30.87
N LEU A 283 27.97 -13.54 29.89
CA LEU A 283 29.43 -13.67 30.03
C LEU A 283 30.14 -12.30 30.07
N LEU A 284 29.73 -11.33 29.25
CA LEU A 284 30.27 -9.96 29.29
C LEU A 284 29.98 -9.24 30.63
N LEU A 285 28.84 -9.55 31.25
CA LEU A 285 28.47 -9.01 32.56
C LEU A 285 29.19 -9.73 33.72
N ASP A 286 29.93 -10.82 33.51
CA ASP A 286 30.55 -11.59 34.59
C ASP A 286 31.89 -10.99 35.07
N ARG A 287 31.99 -10.61 36.35
CA ARG A 287 33.24 -10.06 36.93
C ARG A 287 34.39 -11.07 36.90
N LEU A 288 34.11 -12.37 36.98
CA LEU A 288 35.09 -13.42 37.23
C LEU A 288 35.89 -13.86 35.99
N LEU A 289 35.53 -13.37 34.80
CA LEU A 289 36.26 -13.61 33.55
C LEU A 289 37.20 -12.45 33.18
N LEU A 290 36.91 -11.24 33.66
CA LEU A 290 37.54 -9.99 33.22
C LEU A 290 38.53 -9.41 34.26
N ALA A 291 38.75 -10.13 35.36
CA ALA A 291 39.57 -9.71 36.50
C ALA A 291 41.09 -9.62 36.22
N THR A 292 41.54 -9.81 34.98
CA THR A 292 42.95 -9.81 34.57
C THR A 292 43.51 -8.43 34.22
N GLY A 293 42.70 -7.37 34.20
CA GLY A 293 43.19 -5.99 34.01
C GLY A 293 42.14 -4.92 34.33
N ASN A 294 42.58 -3.82 34.97
CA ASN A 294 41.69 -2.81 35.59
C ASN A 294 40.66 -2.14 34.66
N TRP A 295 40.88 -2.14 33.34
CA TRP A 295 39.99 -1.51 32.35
C TRP A 295 39.05 -2.49 31.65
N LEU A 296 39.36 -3.79 31.66
CA LEU A 296 38.65 -4.82 30.91
C LEU A 296 37.18 -5.00 31.38
N PRO A 297 36.87 -5.03 32.70
CA PRO A 297 35.48 -5.10 33.17
C PRO A 297 34.64 -3.88 32.80
N VAL A 298 35.25 -2.71 32.65
CA VAL A 298 34.57 -1.46 32.27
C VAL A 298 34.17 -1.53 30.80
N VAL A 299 35.11 -1.91 29.93
CA VAL A 299 34.85 -2.07 28.48
C VAL A 299 33.81 -3.16 28.21
N ALA A 300 33.88 -4.31 28.89
CA ALA A 300 32.90 -5.37 28.73
C ALA A 300 31.50 -4.99 29.26
N THR A 301 31.42 -4.28 30.41
CA THR A 301 30.13 -3.77 30.92
C THR A 301 29.54 -2.71 29.98
N ALA A 302 30.38 -1.85 29.37
CA ALA A 302 29.94 -0.89 28.36
C ALA A 302 29.45 -1.58 27.08
N ALA A 303 30.19 -2.58 26.56
CA ALA A 303 29.78 -3.36 25.40
C ALA A 303 28.46 -4.11 25.65
N ALA A 304 28.29 -4.73 26.83
CA ALA A 304 27.03 -5.34 27.23
C ALA A 304 25.90 -4.32 27.27
N ALA A 305 26.10 -3.13 27.85
CA ALA A 305 25.10 -2.07 27.88
C ALA A 305 24.73 -1.56 26.48
N THR A 306 25.68 -1.47 25.54
CA THR A 306 25.41 -1.15 24.12
C THR A 306 24.57 -2.22 23.45
N ILE A 307 24.88 -3.51 23.66
CA ILE A 307 24.09 -4.63 23.11
C ILE A 307 22.67 -4.64 23.71
N VAL A 308 22.54 -4.46 25.04
CA VAL A 308 21.25 -4.36 25.74
C VAL A 308 20.40 -3.22 25.18
N ALA A 309 20.99 -2.03 24.99
CA ALA A 309 20.29 -0.86 24.42
C ALA A 309 19.85 -1.10 22.96
N TYR A 310 20.69 -1.76 22.16
CA TYR A 310 20.37 -2.13 20.78
C TYR A 310 19.20 -3.11 20.71
N VAL A 311 19.24 -4.24 21.44
CA VAL A 311 18.14 -5.22 21.40
C VAL A 311 16.86 -4.73 22.07
N LEU A 312 16.96 -3.81 23.04
CA LEU A 312 15.80 -3.12 23.61
C LEU A 312 15.14 -2.19 22.57
N ALA A 313 15.94 -1.44 21.81
CA ALA A 313 15.41 -0.56 20.76
C ALA A 313 14.76 -1.36 19.64
N LEU A 314 15.42 -2.40 19.12
CA LEU A 314 14.84 -3.30 18.10
C LEU A 314 13.58 -3.99 18.63
N GLY A 315 13.62 -4.55 19.84
CA GLY A 315 12.47 -5.24 20.43
C GLY A 315 11.27 -4.31 20.64
N ALA A 316 11.49 -3.09 21.13
CA ALA A 316 10.43 -2.10 21.27
C ALA A 316 9.85 -1.68 19.91
N VAL A 317 10.68 -1.51 18.88
CA VAL A 317 10.23 -1.16 17.52
C VAL A 317 9.45 -2.31 16.87
N ASN A 318 9.98 -3.54 16.83
CA ASN A 318 9.28 -4.69 16.26
C ASN A 318 7.91 -4.91 16.92
N ILE A 319 7.88 -4.97 18.26
CA ILE A 319 6.64 -5.27 19.01
C ILE A 319 5.62 -4.13 18.85
N SER A 320 6.05 -2.86 18.85
CA SER A 320 5.11 -1.73 18.69
C SER A 320 4.63 -1.52 17.26
N PHE A 321 5.44 -1.85 16.24
CA PHE A 321 5.02 -1.84 14.85
C PHE A 321 4.00 -2.96 14.57
N PHE A 322 4.27 -4.17 15.05
CA PHE A 322 3.32 -5.29 14.95
C PHE A 322 2.00 -5.00 15.68
N ALA A 323 2.07 -4.44 16.90
CA ALA A 323 0.88 -4.08 17.67
C ALA A 323 0.05 -2.90 17.10
N VAL A 324 0.51 -2.25 16.02
CA VAL A 324 -0.23 -1.18 15.31
C VAL A 324 -0.62 -1.58 13.89
N THR A 325 0.13 -2.48 13.23
CA THR A 325 -0.06 -2.81 11.81
C THR A 325 -0.46 -4.26 11.55
N GLY A 326 -0.44 -5.14 12.56
CA GLY A 326 -0.59 -6.59 12.41
C GLY A 326 0.55 -7.28 11.66
N SER A 327 1.59 -6.54 11.25
CA SER A 327 2.66 -6.99 10.34
C SER A 327 4.04 -6.76 10.96
N GLU A 328 5.06 -7.50 10.51
CA GLU A 328 6.43 -7.25 10.96
C GLU A 328 7.05 -6.01 10.26
N ILE A 329 8.00 -5.37 10.96
CA ILE A 329 8.81 -4.31 10.37
C ILE A 329 9.96 -4.92 9.56
N HIS A 330 9.87 -4.81 8.24
CA HIS A 330 10.97 -5.18 7.34
C HIS A 330 12.02 -4.07 7.29
N TRP A 331 13.20 -4.34 7.83
CA TRP A 331 14.24 -3.35 8.09
C TRP A 331 14.88 -2.77 6.83
N ARG A 332 14.74 -3.43 5.68
CA ARG A 332 15.10 -2.84 4.38
C ARG A 332 14.35 -1.54 4.09
N ASN A 333 13.12 -1.43 4.59
CA ASN A 333 12.25 -0.28 4.38
C ASN A 333 12.59 0.92 5.27
N ILE A 334 13.59 0.82 6.16
CA ILE A 334 13.98 1.93 7.06
C ILE A 334 14.46 3.19 6.33
N ALA A 335 14.85 3.10 5.05
CA ALA A 335 15.17 4.27 4.23
C ALA A 335 13.99 5.27 4.13
N PHE A 336 12.75 4.78 4.09
CA PHE A 336 11.51 5.58 4.11
C PHE A 336 11.41 6.48 5.35
N ALA A 337 11.99 6.06 6.49
CA ALA A 337 12.01 6.84 7.73
C ALA A 337 12.86 8.14 7.64
N THR A 338 13.66 8.31 6.58
CA THR A 338 14.52 9.48 6.40
C THR A 338 13.81 10.70 5.78
N ASP A 339 12.70 10.48 5.08
CA ASP A 339 11.94 11.57 4.45
C ASP A 339 11.34 12.55 5.50
N ALA A 340 11.12 13.80 5.11
CA ALA A 340 10.50 14.82 5.95
C ALA A 340 9.02 14.54 6.22
N SER A 341 8.30 14.06 5.21
CA SER A 341 6.87 13.77 5.26
C SER A 341 6.60 12.48 6.02
N SER A 342 7.32 11.40 5.67
CA SER A 342 7.18 10.07 6.29
C SER A 342 7.50 10.06 7.79
N ARG A 343 8.28 11.02 8.30
CA ARG A 343 8.51 11.22 9.74
C ARG A 343 7.23 11.50 10.53
N ALA A 344 6.17 12.02 9.93
CA ALA A 344 4.87 12.17 10.60
C ALA A 344 4.27 10.81 11.00
N VAL A 345 4.41 9.80 10.14
CA VAL A 345 3.93 8.42 10.38
C VAL A 345 4.69 7.78 11.55
N LEU A 346 6.01 7.98 11.62
CA LEU A 346 6.85 7.50 12.74
C LEU A 346 6.44 8.14 14.07
N LEU A 347 6.11 9.44 14.07
CA LEU A 347 5.71 10.17 15.26
C LEU A 347 4.34 9.73 15.79
N ALA A 348 3.42 9.29 14.92
CA ALA A 348 2.16 8.68 15.34
C ALA A 348 2.41 7.37 16.14
N GLY A 349 3.36 6.53 15.71
CA GLY A 349 3.74 5.29 16.41
C GLY A 349 4.48 5.48 17.73
N LEU A 350 4.90 6.71 18.08
CA LEU A 350 5.75 6.99 19.24
C LEU A 350 5.07 6.64 20.57
N PHE A 351 3.74 6.80 20.68
CA PHE A 351 2.99 6.44 21.89
C PHE A 351 2.97 4.91 22.12
N SER A 352 2.74 4.13 21.06
CA SER A 352 2.78 2.67 21.11
C SER A 352 4.20 2.18 21.47
N CYS A 353 5.23 2.74 20.84
CA CYS A 353 6.63 2.43 21.15
C CYS A 353 7.00 2.75 22.62
N ALA A 354 6.57 3.91 23.14
CA ALA A 354 6.78 4.27 24.55
C ALA A 354 6.04 3.33 25.51
N THR A 355 4.82 2.91 25.17
CA THR A 355 4.01 1.97 25.98
C THR A 355 4.63 0.57 26.02
N VAL A 356 5.11 0.07 24.87
CA VAL A 356 5.85 -1.19 24.77
C VAL A 356 7.17 -1.10 25.54
N LEU A 357 7.93 -0.03 25.40
CA LEU A 357 9.20 0.19 26.12
C LEU A 357 9.02 0.16 27.64
N CYS A 358 8.01 0.88 28.16
CA CYS A 358 7.64 0.85 29.58
C CYS A 358 7.23 -0.56 30.04
N THR A 359 6.53 -1.32 29.20
CA THR A 359 6.10 -2.69 29.49
C THR A 359 7.31 -3.65 29.56
N LEU A 360 8.19 -3.62 28.56
CA LEU A 360 9.42 -4.41 28.51
C LEU A 360 10.30 -4.16 29.74
N LEU A 361 10.52 -2.89 30.11
CA LEU A 361 11.30 -2.52 31.29
C LEU A 361 10.64 -2.95 32.61
N SER A 362 9.30 -2.88 32.70
CA SER A 362 8.55 -3.32 33.89
C SER A 362 8.62 -4.83 34.09
N VAL A 363 8.43 -5.62 33.02
CA VAL A 363 8.60 -7.08 33.05
C VAL A 363 10.06 -7.45 33.36
N SER A 364 11.03 -6.72 32.80
CA SER A 364 12.45 -6.89 33.09
C SER A 364 12.78 -6.68 34.58
N TRP A 365 12.11 -5.72 35.24
CA TRP A 365 12.30 -5.46 36.67
C TRP A 365 11.78 -6.61 37.54
N VAL A 366 10.64 -7.22 37.18
CA VAL A 366 10.06 -8.36 37.91
C VAL A 366 10.89 -9.64 37.71
N LEU A 367 11.39 -9.87 36.50
CA LEU A 367 12.08 -11.13 36.14
C LEU A 367 13.61 -11.09 36.34
N GLN A 368 14.18 -10.02 36.92
CA GLN A 368 15.63 -9.79 36.93
C GLN A 368 16.44 -10.88 37.64
N ASP A 369 15.97 -11.37 38.78
CA ASP A 369 16.66 -12.40 39.55
C ASP A 369 16.55 -13.81 38.94
N PRO A 370 15.34 -14.35 38.60
CA PRO A 370 15.24 -15.69 38.01
C PRO A 370 15.92 -15.80 36.64
N LEU A 371 15.82 -14.78 35.77
CA LEU A 371 16.48 -14.81 34.46
C LEU A 371 18.01 -14.77 34.60
N TYR A 372 18.56 -13.92 35.47
CA TYR A 372 20.00 -13.84 35.68
C TYR A 372 20.57 -15.11 36.33
N PHE A 373 19.81 -15.76 37.21
CA PHE A 373 20.18 -17.05 37.80
C PHE A 373 20.23 -18.18 36.75
N VAL A 374 19.16 -18.36 35.97
CA VAL A 374 19.09 -19.42 34.94
C VAL A 374 20.16 -19.22 33.86
N ALA A 375 20.39 -17.98 33.42
CA ALA A 375 21.47 -17.66 32.49
C ALA A 375 22.87 -17.89 33.11
N GLY A 376 23.01 -17.74 34.43
CA GLY A 376 24.22 -18.11 35.16
C GLY A 376 24.56 -19.59 35.01
N LEU A 377 23.58 -20.49 35.27
CA LEU A 377 23.76 -21.93 35.10
C LEU A 377 24.26 -22.28 33.69
N GLY A 378 23.64 -21.71 32.65
CA GLY A 378 24.04 -21.90 31.26
C GLY A 378 25.44 -21.34 30.94
N ALA A 379 25.78 -20.16 31.46
CA ALA A 379 27.09 -19.55 31.27
C ALA A 379 28.20 -20.37 31.93
N ASP A 380 27.98 -20.94 33.11
CA ASP A 380 28.95 -21.80 33.80
C ASP A 380 29.13 -23.16 33.10
N ILE A 381 28.05 -23.74 32.53
CA ILE A 381 28.14 -24.93 31.66
C ILE A 381 29.02 -24.64 30.43
N VAL A 382 28.76 -23.54 29.72
CA VAL A 382 29.55 -23.12 28.55
C VAL A 382 31.00 -22.79 28.93
N ARG A 383 31.24 -22.25 30.13
CA ARG A 383 32.58 -21.91 30.64
C ARG A 383 33.44 -23.14 30.96
N TRP A 384 32.84 -24.24 31.42
CA TRP A 384 33.57 -25.39 31.99
C TRP A 384 34.64 -25.99 31.05
N PRO A 385 34.41 -26.21 29.74
CA PRO A 385 35.44 -26.69 28.80
C PRO A 385 36.59 -25.68 28.61
N PHE A 386 36.28 -24.38 28.47
CA PHE A 386 37.31 -23.35 28.30
C PHE A 386 38.15 -23.17 29.57
N ALA A 387 37.54 -23.24 30.75
CA ALA A 387 38.25 -23.21 32.03
C ALA A 387 39.21 -24.41 32.17
N PHE A 388 38.81 -25.60 31.73
CA PHE A 388 39.67 -26.79 31.71
C PHE A 388 40.86 -26.65 30.74
N LEU A 389 40.62 -26.15 29.52
CA LEU A 389 41.66 -25.86 28.53
C LEU A 389 42.65 -24.78 29.01
N LEU A 390 42.14 -23.65 29.50
CA LEU A 390 42.96 -22.56 30.05
C LEU A 390 43.78 -23.04 31.25
N ARG A 391 43.23 -23.90 32.12
CA ARG A 391 43.94 -24.47 33.27
C ARG A 391 45.04 -25.46 32.86
N LYS A 392 44.96 -26.11 31.70
CA LYS A 392 46.09 -26.85 31.11
C LYS A 392 47.15 -25.94 30.49
N LEU A 393 46.74 -24.84 29.85
CA LEU A 393 47.67 -23.86 29.28
C LEU A 393 48.40 -23.04 30.36
N SER A 394 47.76 -22.71 31.48
CA SER A 394 48.38 -21.96 32.59
C SER A 394 49.44 -22.76 33.35
N VAL A 395 49.41 -24.10 33.30
CA VAL A 395 50.44 -24.96 33.89
C VAL A 395 51.81 -24.76 33.23
N LEU A 396 51.86 -24.24 32.00
CA LEU A 396 53.10 -23.84 31.31
C LEU A 396 53.60 -22.44 31.71
N ARG A 397 52.93 -21.71 32.61
CA ARG A 397 53.26 -20.30 32.92
C ARG A 397 53.20 -19.93 34.41
N SER A 398 53.74 -20.80 35.25
CA SER A 398 53.92 -20.54 36.69
C SER A 398 55.39 -20.45 37.08
N GLN A 399 55.92 -19.23 37.20
CA GLN A 399 57.08 -18.97 38.07
C GLN A 399 56.58 -18.47 39.44
N PRO A 400 57.13 -18.94 40.57
CA PRO A 400 56.72 -18.47 41.89
C PRO A 400 57.32 -17.09 42.18
N LEU A 401 56.47 -16.13 42.55
CA LEU A 401 56.89 -14.88 43.17
C LEU A 401 56.62 -14.97 44.68
N ASP A 402 57.70 -14.92 45.46
CA ASP A 402 57.66 -14.89 46.93
C ASP A 402 57.12 -13.53 47.41
N VAL A 403 56.09 -13.56 48.25
CA VAL A 403 55.47 -12.36 48.83
C VAL A 403 55.29 -12.58 50.33
N LYS A 404 56.17 -11.95 51.12
CA LYS A 404 56.12 -11.99 52.58
C LYS A 404 54.82 -11.40 53.13
N TYR A 405 54.16 -12.14 54.00
CA TYR A 405 53.09 -11.62 54.85
C TYR A 405 53.66 -10.68 55.93
N THR A 406 53.09 -9.49 56.07
CA THR A 406 53.32 -8.60 57.22
C THR A 406 52.00 -8.35 57.93
N ASN A 407 51.92 -8.75 59.20
CA ASN A 407 50.74 -8.52 60.04
C ASN A 407 50.57 -7.03 60.37
N ILE A 408 49.32 -6.55 60.36
CA ILE A 408 48.92 -5.19 60.77
C ILE A 408 47.97 -5.32 61.99
N PRO A 409 48.05 -4.45 63.02
CA PRO A 409 47.27 -4.60 64.25
C PRO A 409 45.75 -4.52 64.10
N GLN A 410 45.04 -5.26 64.94
CA GLN A 410 43.60 -5.51 64.88
C GLN A 410 42.76 -4.39 65.54
N GLN A 411 42.89 -3.14 65.09
CA GLN A 411 42.04 -2.02 65.58
C GLN A 411 41.42 -1.11 64.50
N ASP A 412 41.97 -1.02 63.29
CA ASP A 412 41.38 -0.16 62.23
C ASP A 412 40.20 -0.80 61.46
N VAL A 413 39.94 -2.09 61.66
CA VAL A 413 38.92 -2.86 60.92
C VAL A 413 37.49 -2.39 61.24
N GLU A 414 37.19 -2.06 62.51
CA GLU A 414 35.83 -1.73 62.95
C GLU A 414 35.28 -0.40 62.39
N ARG A 415 36.15 0.52 61.95
CA ARG A 415 35.72 1.77 61.28
C ARG A 415 35.53 1.62 59.79
N ALA A 416 36.25 0.71 59.12
CA ALA A 416 36.04 0.42 57.70
C ALA A 416 34.70 -0.31 57.45
N ALA A 417 34.22 -1.09 58.42
CA ALA A 417 33.01 -1.91 58.30
C ALA A 417 31.69 -1.11 58.12
N LYS A 418 31.68 0.21 58.35
CA LYS A 418 30.45 1.05 58.29
C LYS A 418 30.33 1.94 57.04
N SER A 419 31.10 1.68 55.98
CA SER A 419 31.10 2.54 54.77
C SER A 419 31.24 1.82 53.43
N ARG A 420 30.64 0.62 53.28
CA ARG A 420 30.41 0.00 51.96
C ARG A 420 28.91 -0.09 51.65
N PRO A 421 28.43 0.49 50.53
CA PRO A 421 27.08 0.21 50.01
C PRO A 421 26.93 -1.25 49.58
N LEU A 422 25.71 -1.81 49.70
CA LEU A 422 25.43 -3.20 49.35
C LEU A 422 25.31 -3.38 47.82
N GLU A 423 26.26 -4.09 47.21
CA GLU A 423 26.05 -4.83 45.95
C GLU A 423 26.90 -6.13 45.93
N ASP A 424 26.35 -7.18 45.31
CA ASP A 424 27.05 -8.34 44.75
C ASP A 424 27.69 -9.38 45.71
N HIS A 425 26.86 -10.13 46.46
CA HIS A 425 27.20 -11.44 47.05
C HIS A 425 26.12 -12.50 46.69
N GLY A 426 26.07 -12.87 45.41
CA GLY A 426 25.00 -13.71 44.84
C GLY A 426 25.07 -15.22 45.12
N PHE A 427 25.70 -15.67 46.21
CA PHE A 427 25.80 -17.11 46.54
C PHE A 427 25.58 -17.45 48.03
N ASP A 428 25.84 -16.51 48.94
CA ASP A 428 25.77 -16.75 50.39
C ASP A 428 24.36 -16.46 50.98
N GLN A 429 23.53 -15.69 50.25
CA GLN A 429 22.31 -15.05 50.76
C GLN A 429 21.08 -15.99 50.93
N VAL A 430 21.28 -17.31 50.95
CA VAL A 430 20.22 -18.31 51.27
C VAL A 430 20.56 -19.09 52.56
N GLU A 431 21.57 -18.63 53.30
CA GLU A 431 22.00 -19.19 54.59
C GLU A 431 21.79 -18.21 55.76
N GLU A 432 21.89 -16.89 55.55
CA GLU A 432 21.72 -15.89 56.62
C GLU A 432 20.27 -15.63 57.07
N ASP A 433 19.27 -15.68 56.17
CA ASP A 433 17.85 -15.35 56.49
C ASP A 433 17.14 -16.36 57.43
N CYS A 434 17.87 -17.36 57.95
CA CYS A 434 17.44 -18.21 59.07
C CYS A 434 18.41 -18.19 60.27
N ALA A 435 19.57 -17.55 60.15
CA ALA A 435 20.59 -17.50 61.20
C ALA A 435 20.18 -16.68 62.44
N GLY A 436 19.07 -15.91 62.36
CA GLY A 436 18.45 -15.25 63.52
C GLY A 436 17.81 -16.19 64.55
N LEU A 437 17.65 -17.48 64.22
CA LEU A 437 17.21 -18.53 65.14
C LEU A 437 18.33 -19.58 65.26
N GLY A 438 19.16 -19.44 66.30
CA GLY A 438 20.47 -20.10 66.41
C GLY A 438 20.45 -21.63 66.39
N ILE A 439 20.48 -22.21 65.19
CA ILE A 439 20.71 -23.63 64.92
C ILE A 439 21.79 -23.74 63.84
N GLY A 440 23.01 -24.10 64.23
CA GLY A 440 24.07 -24.41 63.28
C GLY A 440 23.79 -25.75 62.59
N GLY A 441 23.51 -25.73 61.29
CA GLY A 441 23.27 -26.91 60.46
C GLY A 441 24.31 -27.06 59.35
N GLN A 442 24.62 -28.30 58.98
CA GLN A 442 25.41 -28.57 57.77
C GLN A 442 24.62 -28.22 56.50
N PRO A 443 25.29 -27.85 55.39
CA PRO A 443 24.62 -27.59 54.12
C PRO A 443 23.80 -28.82 53.70
N SER A 444 22.49 -28.65 53.57
CA SER A 444 21.59 -29.81 53.43
C SER A 444 21.82 -30.51 52.09
N THR A 445 21.95 -31.85 52.14
CA THR A 445 22.17 -32.72 50.97
C THR A 445 21.17 -32.46 49.85
N TRP A 446 19.92 -32.14 50.22
CA TRP A 446 18.85 -31.73 49.32
C TRP A 446 19.17 -30.48 48.48
N ARG A 447 19.77 -29.42 49.06
CA ARG A 447 20.14 -28.20 48.31
C ARG A 447 21.18 -28.52 47.24
N TRP A 448 22.17 -29.36 47.56
CA TRP A 448 23.20 -29.81 46.61
C TRP A 448 22.63 -30.72 45.51
N GLN A 449 21.75 -31.66 45.87
CA GLN A 449 21.03 -32.51 44.91
C GLN A 449 20.16 -31.68 43.95
N LEU A 450 19.45 -30.66 44.45
CA LEU A 450 18.65 -29.74 43.65
C LEU A 450 19.52 -28.93 42.68
N MET A 451 20.66 -28.39 43.13
CA MET A 451 21.58 -27.67 42.24
C MET A 451 22.19 -28.58 41.16
N LEU A 452 22.57 -29.83 41.51
CA LEU A 452 23.03 -30.81 40.52
C LEU A 452 21.93 -31.14 39.49
N LEU A 453 20.69 -31.30 39.93
CA LEU A 453 19.55 -31.54 39.05
C LEU A 453 19.32 -30.35 38.10
N LEU A 454 19.39 -29.11 38.60
CA LEU A 454 19.29 -27.91 37.78
C LEU A 454 20.42 -27.83 36.74
N TYR A 455 21.68 -28.05 37.13
CA TYR A 455 22.81 -28.08 36.19
C TYR A 455 22.68 -29.19 35.15
N LEU A 456 22.21 -30.38 35.54
CA LEU A 456 21.95 -31.50 34.62
C LEU A 456 20.84 -31.15 33.61
N LEU A 457 19.71 -30.60 34.09
CA LEU A 457 18.60 -30.18 33.23
C LEU A 457 19.01 -29.06 32.27
N SER A 458 19.73 -28.02 32.74
CA SER A 458 20.27 -26.97 31.86
C SER A 458 21.27 -27.51 30.84
N SER A 459 22.11 -28.48 31.22
CA SER A 459 23.05 -29.13 30.28
C SER A 459 22.33 -29.93 29.21
N VAL A 460 21.32 -30.71 29.59
CA VAL A 460 20.48 -31.49 28.66
C VAL A 460 19.68 -30.56 27.74
N ALA A 461 19.14 -29.45 28.27
CA ALA A 461 18.41 -28.46 27.48
C ALA A 461 19.30 -27.81 26.40
N LEU A 462 20.46 -27.27 26.78
CA LEU A 462 21.42 -26.68 25.83
C LEU A 462 21.91 -27.69 24.78
N LEU A 463 22.19 -28.93 25.20
CA LEU A 463 22.60 -30.01 24.29
C LEU A 463 21.47 -30.38 23.31
N ALA A 464 20.23 -30.50 23.79
CA ALA A 464 19.07 -30.76 22.96
C ALA A 464 18.83 -29.62 21.95
N GLN A 465 18.97 -28.36 22.38
CA GLN A 465 18.82 -27.20 21.49
C GLN A 465 19.89 -27.20 20.39
N PHE A 466 21.15 -27.50 20.74
CA PHE A 466 22.26 -27.61 19.79
C PHE A 466 22.03 -28.76 18.78
N ILE A 467 21.65 -29.95 19.25
CA ILE A 467 21.36 -31.10 18.38
C ILE A 467 20.18 -30.79 17.44
N LEU A 468 19.06 -30.28 17.96
CA LEU A 468 17.89 -29.93 17.15
C LEU A 468 18.22 -28.87 16.11
N SER A 469 19.07 -27.88 16.44
CA SER A 469 19.50 -26.84 15.49
C SER A 469 20.36 -27.36 14.33
N ILE A 470 21.03 -28.50 14.51
CA ILE A 470 21.86 -29.15 13.47
C ILE A 470 21.06 -30.18 12.67
N VAL A 471 20.17 -30.93 13.31
CA VAL A 471 19.41 -32.04 12.70
C VAL A 471 18.14 -31.57 11.98
N ARG A 472 17.64 -30.37 12.30
CA ARG A 472 16.46 -29.78 11.64
C ARG A 472 16.65 -29.64 10.13
N PRO A 473 15.62 -29.91 9.32
CA PRO A 473 15.62 -29.62 7.88
C PRO A 473 16.07 -28.19 7.55
N LYS A 474 16.88 -28.04 6.49
CA LYS A 474 17.32 -26.75 5.94
C LYS A 474 16.25 -26.14 5.03
N ASP A 475 15.05 -26.00 5.58
CA ASP A 475 13.89 -25.36 4.97
C ASP A 475 13.95 -23.84 5.21
N SER A 476 13.57 -23.03 4.22
CA SER A 476 13.65 -21.56 4.29
C SER A 476 12.83 -20.97 5.43
N ALA A 477 11.62 -21.48 5.68
CA ALA A 477 10.78 -21.07 6.82
C ALA A 477 11.52 -21.30 8.14
N MET A 478 12.10 -22.49 8.29
CA MET A 478 12.73 -22.93 9.52
C MET A 478 14.04 -22.16 9.78
N VAL A 479 14.75 -21.75 8.72
CA VAL A 479 15.90 -20.84 8.80
C VAL A 479 15.46 -19.42 9.15
N PHE A 480 14.44 -18.87 8.48
CA PHE A 480 13.90 -17.54 8.73
C PHE A 480 13.47 -17.38 10.19
N MET A 481 12.62 -18.30 10.68
CA MET A 481 12.17 -18.41 12.08
C MET A 481 13.30 -18.57 13.11
N SER A 482 14.54 -18.85 12.69
CA SER A 482 15.68 -19.02 13.60
C SER A 482 16.53 -17.77 13.80
N TRP A 483 16.37 -16.75 12.96
CA TRP A 483 17.14 -15.52 13.15
C TRP A 483 16.79 -14.87 14.48
N THR A 484 17.82 -14.44 15.22
CA THR A 484 17.60 -13.61 16.40
C THR A 484 17.13 -12.21 15.96
N PRO A 485 16.18 -11.55 16.67
CA PRO A 485 15.75 -10.19 16.33
C PRO A 485 16.90 -9.19 16.21
N ALA A 486 18.02 -9.42 16.90
CA ALA A 486 19.24 -8.61 16.80
C ALA A 486 19.99 -8.70 15.45
N LEU A 487 19.62 -9.63 14.56
CA LEU A 487 20.20 -9.79 13.23
C LEU A 487 19.22 -9.49 12.08
N LEU A 488 17.91 -9.39 12.34
CA LEU A 488 16.91 -9.02 11.34
C LEU A 488 17.29 -7.77 10.51
N PRO A 489 17.86 -6.69 11.10
CA PRO A 489 18.29 -5.51 10.34
C PRO A 489 19.42 -5.72 9.32
N PHE A 490 20.06 -6.90 9.29
CA PHE A 490 21.06 -7.29 8.30
C PHE A 490 20.52 -8.40 7.39
N VAL A 491 19.80 -9.36 7.98
CA VAL A 491 19.11 -10.48 7.31
C VAL A 491 18.17 -9.96 6.22
N ASP A 492 17.35 -8.95 6.53
CA ASP A 492 16.37 -8.37 5.59
C ASP A 492 17.01 -7.74 4.35
N PHE A 493 18.30 -7.36 4.39
CA PHE A 493 19.03 -6.94 3.19
C PHE A 493 19.64 -8.12 2.45
N THR A 494 20.15 -9.14 3.14
CA THR A 494 20.76 -10.31 2.49
C THR A 494 19.75 -11.18 1.73
N PHE A 495 18.52 -11.34 2.23
CA PHE A 495 17.45 -12.09 1.56
C PHE A 495 16.60 -11.19 0.62
N SER A 496 17.29 -10.38 -0.19
CA SER A 496 16.67 -9.50 -1.21
C SER A 496 16.67 -10.10 -2.62
N SER A 497 17.17 -11.32 -2.76
CA SER A 497 17.13 -12.16 -3.97
C SER A 497 15.71 -12.44 -4.45
N THR A 498 15.58 -12.72 -5.74
CA THR A 498 14.34 -13.20 -6.37
C THR A 498 14.15 -14.68 -6.11
N ASN A 499 13.17 -15.03 -5.28
CA ASN A 499 12.81 -16.42 -4.96
C ASN A 499 12.38 -17.20 -6.23
N LEU A 500 11.75 -16.47 -7.15
CA LEU A 500 11.08 -17.01 -8.35
C LEU A 500 12.03 -17.68 -9.35
N ASP A 501 13.33 -17.38 -9.34
CA ASP A 501 14.31 -18.04 -10.22
C ASP A 501 14.63 -19.48 -9.81
N SER A 502 14.18 -19.90 -8.61
CA SER A 502 14.34 -21.27 -8.10
C SER A 502 13.15 -22.20 -8.39
N LEU A 503 12.12 -21.72 -9.10
CA LEU A 503 10.88 -22.47 -9.34
C LEU A 503 11.10 -23.71 -10.23
N VAL A 504 10.74 -24.88 -9.71
CA VAL A 504 10.76 -26.17 -10.42
C VAL A 504 9.33 -26.65 -10.66
N PRO A 505 8.94 -27.00 -11.91
CA PRO A 505 7.60 -27.51 -12.20
C PRO A 505 7.42 -28.95 -11.69
N LEU A 506 6.20 -29.28 -11.26
CA LEU A 506 5.82 -30.59 -10.71
C LEU A 506 4.75 -31.29 -11.56
N TYR A 507 3.79 -30.55 -12.12
CA TYR A 507 2.63 -31.10 -12.86
C TYR A 507 2.75 -31.00 -14.39
N HIS A 508 3.92 -30.59 -14.89
CA HIS A 508 4.25 -30.47 -16.32
C HIS A 508 3.47 -29.41 -17.11
N THR A 509 3.31 -28.20 -16.57
CA THR A 509 2.95 -27.05 -17.42
C THR A 509 4.00 -26.82 -18.52
N SER A 510 3.57 -26.43 -19.73
CA SER A 510 4.45 -26.08 -20.87
C SER A 510 5.14 -24.71 -20.72
N ILE A 511 5.06 -24.13 -19.52
CA ILE A 511 5.25 -22.71 -19.19
C ILE A 511 6.45 -22.53 -18.22
N GLY A 512 7.36 -23.52 -18.17
CA GLY A 512 8.67 -23.37 -17.51
C GLY A 512 9.59 -22.39 -18.25
N HIS A 513 10.88 -22.73 -18.37
CA HIS A 513 11.89 -21.88 -19.02
C HIS A 513 11.69 -21.60 -20.54
N SER A 514 10.56 -21.99 -21.11
CA SER A 514 10.12 -21.64 -22.47
C SER A 514 9.80 -20.14 -22.63
N TRP A 515 9.49 -19.43 -21.54
CA TRP A 515 9.16 -18.01 -21.54
C TRP A 515 10.36 -17.06 -21.33
N ASP A 516 11.47 -17.55 -20.79
CA ASP A 516 12.67 -16.76 -20.44
C ASP A 516 13.27 -15.96 -21.62
N ASN A 517 13.03 -16.39 -22.85
CA ASN A 517 13.50 -15.71 -24.08
C ASN A 517 12.47 -14.72 -24.67
N LEU A 518 11.30 -14.53 -24.04
CA LEU A 518 10.25 -13.62 -24.49
C LEU A 518 10.31 -12.30 -23.73
N THR A 519 9.98 -11.19 -24.38
CA THR A 519 9.92 -9.84 -23.79
C THR A 519 8.91 -8.98 -24.56
N ALA A 520 8.29 -8.02 -23.89
CA ALA A 520 7.43 -7.02 -24.53
C ALA A 520 8.20 -5.84 -25.11
N LEU A 521 9.54 -5.82 -24.94
CA LEU A 521 10.41 -4.74 -25.40
C LEU A 521 10.94 -4.96 -26.83
N GLY A 522 10.35 -4.23 -27.77
CA GLY A 522 10.74 -4.17 -29.18
C GLY A 522 11.29 -2.79 -29.57
N GLU A 523 11.28 -2.50 -30.88
CA GLU A 523 11.40 -1.13 -31.38
C GLU A 523 10.07 -0.37 -31.12
N PRO A 524 10.08 0.95 -30.86
CA PRO A 524 8.86 1.72 -30.66
C PRO A 524 7.96 1.67 -31.90
N MET A 525 6.65 1.45 -31.74
CA MET A 525 5.73 1.45 -32.87
C MET A 525 5.72 2.83 -33.58
N PRO A 526 5.70 2.91 -34.92
CA PRO A 526 5.70 4.21 -35.60
C PRO A 526 4.46 5.05 -35.28
N LEU A 527 4.68 6.28 -34.81
CA LEU A 527 3.61 7.25 -34.50
C LEU A 527 3.64 8.40 -35.53
N THR A 528 3.02 8.20 -36.70
CA THR A 528 3.02 9.16 -37.83
C THR A 528 2.35 10.51 -37.52
N TRP A 529 1.60 10.58 -36.43
CA TRP A 529 0.99 11.79 -35.91
C TRP A 529 1.92 12.60 -34.98
N LEU A 530 3.03 12.04 -34.50
CA LEU A 530 3.91 12.71 -33.54
C LEU A 530 4.61 13.94 -34.19
N PRO A 531 4.93 15.02 -33.45
CA PRO A 531 5.64 16.18 -34.01
C PRO A 531 7.17 15.97 -34.02
N GLU A 532 7.78 15.88 -35.22
CA GLU A 532 9.22 15.62 -35.40
C GLU A 532 10.12 16.71 -34.78
N GLU A 533 9.75 17.99 -34.93
CA GLU A 533 10.60 19.14 -34.55
C GLU A 533 10.62 19.45 -33.04
N THR A 534 9.77 18.80 -32.23
CA THR A 534 9.62 19.13 -30.80
C THR A 534 9.30 17.88 -29.98
N PRO A 535 10.30 17.34 -29.26
CA PRO A 535 10.09 16.25 -28.31
C PRO A 535 9.00 16.58 -27.28
N LEU A 536 8.01 15.70 -27.18
CA LEU A 536 6.94 15.78 -26.19
C LEU A 536 7.28 14.94 -24.96
N HIS A 537 6.86 15.42 -23.78
CA HIS A 537 7.15 14.74 -22.52
C HIS A 537 6.37 13.42 -22.41
N GLY A 538 7.04 12.35 -21.98
CA GLY A 538 6.50 10.98 -21.99
C GLY A 538 6.44 10.31 -23.37
N PHE A 539 7.06 10.91 -24.39
CA PHE A 539 7.21 10.36 -25.74
C PHE A 539 8.69 10.24 -26.18
N GLU A 540 9.64 10.48 -25.28
CA GLU A 540 11.07 10.63 -25.57
C GLU A 540 11.66 9.43 -26.30
N ASP A 541 11.18 8.22 -26.01
CA ASP A 541 11.67 6.99 -26.64
C ASP A 541 11.42 6.94 -28.16
N TRP A 542 10.34 7.54 -28.67
CA TRP A 542 10.06 7.61 -30.11
C TRP A 542 10.98 8.57 -30.87
N TYR A 543 11.67 9.49 -30.17
CA TYR A 543 12.65 10.39 -30.76
C TYR A 543 14.08 9.82 -30.74
N ASN A 544 14.31 8.70 -30.05
CA ASN A 544 15.63 8.13 -29.81
C ASN A 544 15.82 6.80 -30.57
N ALA A 545 16.47 6.86 -31.72
CA ALA A 545 16.80 5.66 -32.50
C ALA A 545 17.55 4.62 -31.66
N ASN A 546 17.20 3.34 -31.86
CA ASN A 546 17.73 2.15 -31.18
C ASN A 546 17.34 1.97 -29.69
N LYS A 547 16.50 2.83 -29.10
CA LYS A 547 15.94 2.53 -27.77
C LYS A 547 14.91 1.39 -27.86
N LYS A 548 14.99 0.45 -26.93
CA LYS A 548 13.94 -0.55 -26.71
C LYS A 548 12.78 0.03 -25.90
N HIS A 549 11.56 -0.28 -26.33
CA HIS A 549 10.32 0.26 -25.78
C HIS A 549 9.21 -0.79 -25.76
N TYR A 550 8.22 -0.64 -24.88
CA TYR A 550 7.10 -1.58 -24.76
C TYR A 550 6.15 -1.49 -25.97
N GLY A 551 5.76 -2.64 -26.51
CA GLY A 551 4.79 -2.71 -27.61
C GLY A 551 3.82 -3.87 -27.48
N ALA A 552 2.51 -3.60 -27.65
CA ALA A 552 1.43 -4.60 -27.60
C ALA A 552 1.64 -5.80 -28.56
N ALA A 553 2.30 -5.57 -29.70
CA ALA A 553 2.61 -6.63 -30.68
C ALA A 553 3.82 -7.51 -30.29
N SER A 554 4.58 -7.10 -29.27
CA SER A 554 5.71 -7.88 -28.70
C SER A 554 5.34 -8.54 -27.38
N ASP A 555 4.43 -7.97 -26.58
CA ASP A 555 4.03 -8.53 -25.28
C ASP A 555 3.29 -9.87 -25.44
N PRO A 556 3.88 -11.01 -25.03
CA PRO A 556 3.21 -12.30 -25.11
C PRO A 556 1.99 -12.42 -24.18
N GLN A 557 1.83 -11.57 -23.17
CA GLN A 557 0.64 -11.55 -22.30
C GLN A 557 -0.46 -10.59 -22.79
N LYS A 558 -0.23 -9.78 -23.83
CA LYS A 558 -1.21 -8.79 -24.28
C LYS A 558 -2.41 -9.45 -24.95
N ILE A 559 -3.54 -9.42 -24.25
CA ILE A 559 -4.86 -9.69 -24.83
C ILE A 559 -5.50 -8.36 -25.26
N SER A 560 -5.91 -8.29 -26.53
CA SER A 560 -6.62 -7.14 -27.10
C SER A 560 -8.03 -7.51 -27.55
N ASN A 561 -8.98 -6.64 -27.23
CA ASN A 561 -10.35 -6.63 -27.74
C ASN A 561 -10.62 -5.41 -28.64
N TRP A 562 -9.57 -4.73 -29.12
CA TRP A 562 -9.68 -3.49 -29.90
C TRP A 562 -10.43 -3.65 -31.22
N GLU A 563 -10.21 -4.77 -31.91
CA GLU A 563 -10.85 -5.12 -33.18
C GLU A 563 -12.26 -5.72 -33.00
N ASP A 564 -12.76 -5.88 -31.76
CA ASP A 564 -14.14 -6.28 -31.52
C ASP A 564 -15.09 -5.07 -31.65
N ASP A 565 -16.33 -5.34 -32.08
CA ASP A 565 -17.42 -4.38 -32.05
C ASP A 565 -17.64 -3.80 -30.63
N LEU A 566 -18.21 -2.59 -30.56
CA LEU A 566 -18.79 -2.07 -29.32
C LEU A 566 -19.85 -3.01 -28.73
N LEU A 567 -19.96 -3.00 -27.39
CA LEU A 567 -21.00 -3.71 -26.65
C LEU A 567 -22.41 -3.33 -27.15
N PRO A 568 -23.35 -4.29 -27.30
CA PRO A 568 -24.68 -4.05 -27.88
C PRO A 568 -25.44 -2.87 -27.26
N GLU A 569 -25.22 -2.62 -25.97
CA GLU A 569 -25.82 -1.56 -25.18
C GLU A 569 -25.36 -0.16 -25.61
N LEU A 570 -24.18 -0.05 -26.22
CA LEU A 570 -23.53 1.21 -26.62
C LEU A 570 -23.66 1.52 -28.12
N ARG A 571 -23.85 0.48 -28.95
CA ARG A 571 -23.94 0.61 -30.43
C ARG A 571 -24.96 1.67 -30.84
N ASN A 572 -24.51 2.62 -31.68
CA ASN A 572 -25.30 3.76 -32.19
C ASN A 572 -25.84 4.74 -31.11
N LYS A 573 -25.35 4.71 -29.86
CA LYS A 573 -25.80 5.61 -28.78
C LYS A 573 -24.74 6.60 -28.29
N LEU A 574 -23.49 6.48 -28.73
CA LEU A 574 -22.38 7.32 -28.27
C LEU A 574 -22.21 8.65 -29.02
N ALA A 575 -22.79 8.78 -30.22
CA ALA A 575 -22.54 9.91 -31.12
C ALA A 575 -22.97 11.30 -30.58
N ASP A 576 -23.96 11.34 -29.67
CA ASP A 576 -24.51 12.56 -29.06
C ASP A 576 -24.04 12.76 -27.60
N VAL A 577 -22.89 12.18 -27.22
CA VAL A 577 -22.36 12.17 -25.85
C VAL A 577 -21.09 13.04 -25.76
N PRO A 578 -21.19 14.39 -25.73
CA PRO A 578 -20.01 15.26 -25.76
C PRO A 578 -19.16 15.09 -24.49
N ILE A 579 -17.88 14.72 -24.65
CA ILE A 579 -16.89 14.69 -23.57
C ILE A 579 -15.90 15.84 -23.82
N ARG A 580 -16.29 17.04 -23.41
CA ARG A 580 -15.37 18.19 -23.40
C ARG A 580 -14.32 18.01 -22.32
N ASN A 581 -14.75 17.69 -21.11
CA ASN A 581 -13.91 17.61 -19.92
C ASN A 581 -13.85 16.18 -19.38
N ILE A 582 -12.80 15.88 -18.62
CA ILE A 582 -12.63 14.61 -17.91
C ILE A 582 -12.23 14.95 -16.46
N MET A 583 -12.86 14.30 -15.48
CA MET A 583 -12.47 14.37 -14.08
C MET A 583 -12.32 12.97 -13.49
N LEU A 584 -11.10 12.64 -13.08
CA LEU A 584 -10.73 11.38 -12.46
C LEU A 584 -10.69 11.56 -10.95
N VAL A 585 -11.63 10.95 -10.23
CA VAL A 585 -11.68 10.93 -8.77
C VAL A 585 -11.15 9.60 -8.26
N VAL A 586 -10.01 9.66 -7.58
CA VAL A 586 -9.35 8.54 -6.93
C VAL A 586 -9.81 8.49 -5.48
N LEU A 587 -10.46 7.40 -5.11
CA LEU A 587 -11.10 7.16 -3.82
C LEU A 587 -10.14 6.42 -2.90
N GLU A 588 -9.39 7.20 -2.13
CA GLU A 588 -8.45 6.76 -1.10
C GLU A 588 -9.03 5.65 -0.21
N SER A 589 -8.29 4.55 -0.03
CA SER A 589 -8.60 3.44 0.89
C SER A 589 -10.01 2.82 0.73
N THR A 590 -10.68 3.03 -0.40
CA THR A 590 -12.12 2.72 -0.59
C THR A 590 -12.35 1.34 -1.24
N ARG A 591 -12.92 0.42 -0.45
CA ARG A 591 -13.38 -0.92 -0.89
C ARG A 591 -14.61 -0.85 -1.81
N LYS A 592 -14.85 -1.88 -2.64
CA LYS A 592 -16.07 -1.98 -3.48
C LYS A 592 -17.36 -2.23 -2.66
N ASP A 593 -17.29 -2.98 -1.57
CA ASP A 593 -18.44 -3.34 -0.72
C ASP A 593 -18.97 -2.19 0.16
N VAL A 594 -18.30 -1.03 0.13
CA VAL A 594 -18.78 0.24 0.68
C VAL A 594 -19.17 1.25 -0.40
N PHE A 595 -19.27 0.83 -1.67
CA PHE A 595 -19.60 1.71 -2.79
C PHE A 595 -20.63 1.08 -3.76
N PRO A 596 -21.93 1.05 -3.40
CA PRO A 596 -22.53 1.49 -2.13
C PRO A 596 -22.37 0.46 -1.00
N ILE A 597 -22.61 0.88 0.25
CA ILE A 597 -22.57 -0.02 1.42
C ILE A 597 -23.79 -0.96 1.46
N LYS A 598 -23.58 -2.20 1.89
CA LYS A 598 -24.60 -3.26 1.89
C LYS A 598 -25.11 -3.59 3.30
N LYS A 599 -26.43 -3.71 3.45
CA LYS A 599 -27.08 -4.38 4.57
C LYS A 599 -26.91 -5.90 4.41
N GLU A 600 -26.77 -6.63 5.52
CA GLU A 600 -26.56 -8.10 5.50
C GLU A 600 -25.37 -8.53 4.61
N GLY A 601 -24.33 -7.69 4.58
CA GLY A 601 -23.00 -8.00 4.07
C GLY A 601 -21.95 -7.75 5.15
N LEU A 602 -20.70 -8.16 4.89
CA LEU A 602 -19.62 -8.28 5.89
C LEU A 602 -19.62 -7.19 6.98
N ILE A 603 -19.51 -5.90 6.61
CA ILE A 603 -19.41 -4.79 7.58
C ILE A 603 -20.66 -4.66 8.46
N TRP A 604 -21.86 -4.89 7.91
CA TRP A 604 -23.11 -4.91 8.68
C TRP A 604 -23.10 -6.07 9.69
N ASP A 605 -22.65 -7.25 9.27
CA ASP A 605 -22.63 -8.45 10.11
C ASP A 605 -21.55 -8.36 11.21
N THR A 606 -20.34 -7.88 10.89
CA THR A 606 -19.27 -7.62 11.87
C THR A 606 -19.74 -6.69 12.98
N PHE A 607 -20.46 -5.61 12.65
CA PHE A 607 -21.07 -4.75 13.67
C PHE A 607 -22.24 -5.46 14.39
N ALA A 608 -23.11 -6.20 13.70
CA ALA A 608 -24.26 -6.86 14.29
C ALA A 608 -23.86 -7.91 15.34
N GLU A 609 -22.81 -8.71 15.08
CA GLU A 609 -22.28 -9.70 16.02
C GLU A 609 -21.71 -9.09 17.31
N SER A 610 -21.35 -7.80 17.32
CA SER A 610 -20.82 -7.10 18.50
C SER A 610 -21.87 -6.77 19.57
N PHE A 611 -23.16 -7.00 19.29
CA PHE A 611 -24.27 -6.78 20.24
C PHE A 611 -24.83 -8.11 20.77
N GLU A 612 -25.27 -8.14 22.02
CA GLU A 612 -25.82 -9.35 22.68
C GLU A 612 -26.94 -10.04 21.87
N ASN A 613 -27.78 -9.23 21.23
CA ASN A 613 -28.91 -9.67 20.41
C ASN A 613 -28.53 -10.00 18.95
N ARG A 614 -27.23 -10.02 18.60
CA ARG A 614 -26.69 -10.17 17.23
C ARG A 614 -27.40 -9.28 16.19
N SER A 615 -27.70 -8.05 16.59
CA SER A 615 -28.50 -7.11 15.79
C SER A 615 -28.19 -5.67 16.15
N LEU A 616 -28.12 -4.82 15.14
CA LEU A 616 -27.72 -3.42 15.28
C LEU A 616 -28.79 -2.57 15.99
N PRO A 617 -28.40 -1.63 16.87
CA PRO A 617 -29.29 -0.58 17.36
C PRO A 617 -29.89 0.23 16.20
N LYS A 618 -31.13 0.70 16.37
CA LYS A 618 -31.87 1.45 15.35
C LYS A 618 -31.09 2.63 14.77
N GLU A 619 -30.36 3.35 15.62
CA GLU A 619 -29.51 4.49 15.24
C GLU A 619 -28.37 4.07 14.28
N ALA A 620 -27.71 2.93 14.54
CA ALA A 620 -26.69 2.39 13.64
C ALA A 620 -27.29 1.89 12.31
N GLN A 621 -28.50 1.33 12.32
CA GLN A 621 -29.22 0.96 11.09
C GLN A 621 -29.58 2.19 10.24
N GLU A 622 -30.15 3.23 10.87
CA GLU A 622 -30.49 4.50 10.21
C GLU A 622 -29.24 5.24 9.71
N ARG A 623 -28.10 5.09 10.42
CA ARG A 623 -26.81 5.58 9.94
C ARG A 623 -26.36 4.85 8.69
N LEU A 624 -26.22 3.53 8.72
CA LEU A 624 -25.72 2.74 7.59
C LEU A 624 -26.57 2.98 6.33
N ALA A 625 -27.90 3.06 6.48
CA ALA A 625 -28.86 3.36 5.40
C ALA A 625 -28.74 4.77 4.78
N THR A 626 -27.87 5.65 5.30
CA THR A 626 -27.70 7.04 4.85
C THR A 626 -26.26 7.42 4.48
N LEU A 627 -25.32 6.47 4.49
CA LEU A 627 -23.90 6.74 4.23
C LEU A 627 -23.58 7.00 2.75
N THR A 628 -24.09 6.18 1.82
CA THR A 628 -23.57 6.09 0.44
C THR A 628 -24.55 6.44 -0.70
N PRO A 629 -25.47 7.42 -0.56
CA PRO A 629 -26.48 7.71 -1.58
C PRO A 629 -25.89 8.18 -2.91
N THR A 630 -24.70 8.78 -2.93
CA THR A 630 -24.03 9.18 -4.17
C THR A 630 -23.43 7.97 -4.88
N ALA A 631 -22.86 7.00 -4.16
CA ALA A 631 -22.43 5.72 -4.72
C ALA A 631 -23.61 4.96 -5.35
N ASN A 632 -24.78 4.91 -4.69
CA ASN A 632 -26.01 4.34 -5.27
C ASN A 632 -26.39 5.06 -6.58
N PHE A 633 -26.37 6.40 -6.60
CA PHE A 633 -26.70 7.23 -7.78
C PHE A 633 -25.73 7.03 -8.94
N LEU A 634 -24.42 6.93 -8.67
CA LEU A 634 -23.35 6.79 -9.65
C LEU A 634 -23.29 5.39 -10.27
N THR A 635 -23.35 4.35 -9.44
CA THR A 635 -23.35 2.95 -9.90
C THR A 635 -24.70 2.56 -10.51
N GLY A 636 -25.80 3.09 -9.96
CA GLY A 636 -27.15 2.57 -10.18
C GLY A 636 -27.50 1.34 -9.36
N ASP A 637 -26.59 0.91 -8.47
CA ASP A 637 -26.80 -0.18 -7.55
C ASP A 637 -27.68 0.30 -6.39
N TYR A 638 -28.92 -0.19 -6.37
CA TYR A 638 -29.89 0.01 -5.29
C TYR A 638 -30.31 -1.34 -4.66
N ASP A 639 -29.57 -2.41 -4.93
CA ASP A 639 -29.78 -3.75 -4.35
C ASP A 639 -28.86 -3.92 -3.14
N ASP A 640 -29.06 -3.03 -2.16
CA ASP A 640 -28.24 -2.90 -0.94
C ASP A 640 -29.02 -3.23 0.35
N GLY A 641 -30.28 -3.62 0.22
CA GLY A 641 -31.20 -3.95 1.31
C GLY A 641 -31.85 -2.75 2.03
N PHE A 642 -31.60 -1.51 1.61
CA PHE A 642 -32.16 -0.31 2.24
C PHE A 642 -33.41 0.26 1.53
N GLU A 643 -34.20 1.07 2.23
CA GLU A 643 -35.46 1.66 1.69
C GLU A 643 -35.21 2.86 0.75
N HIS A 644 -34.97 2.60 -0.53
CA HIS A 644 -34.85 3.63 -1.56
C HIS A 644 -36.23 4.10 -2.06
N ARG A 645 -36.62 5.34 -1.70
CA ARG A 645 -37.95 5.89 -1.98
C ARG A 645 -38.11 6.38 -3.44
N PRO A 646 -39.03 5.81 -4.25
CA PRO A 646 -39.33 6.32 -5.58
C PRO A 646 -39.83 7.78 -5.55
N PRO A 647 -39.51 8.62 -6.55
CA PRO A 647 -38.82 8.29 -7.80
C PRO A 647 -37.28 8.46 -7.73
N LYS A 648 -36.66 8.41 -6.53
CA LYS A 648 -35.24 8.77 -6.36
C LYS A 648 -34.23 7.71 -6.84
N ASN A 649 -34.67 6.51 -7.19
CA ASN A 649 -33.82 5.40 -7.68
C ASN A 649 -33.33 5.64 -9.12
N LYS A 650 -32.76 6.82 -9.39
CA LYS A 650 -32.32 7.27 -10.72
C LYS A 650 -30.83 6.99 -10.89
N ARG A 651 -30.48 5.91 -11.56
CA ARG A 651 -29.11 5.66 -12.04
C ARG A 651 -28.60 6.81 -12.92
N ARG A 652 -27.39 7.31 -12.69
CA ARG A 652 -26.67 8.20 -13.62
C ARG A 652 -26.11 7.38 -14.79
N GLY A 653 -26.06 7.98 -15.98
CA GLY A 653 -25.56 7.31 -17.18
C GLY A 653 -24.08 6.90 -17.05
N GLY A 654 -23.69 5.81 -17.73
CA GLY A 654 -22.32 5.30 -17.73
C GLY A 654 -22.13 3.86 -17.26
N ILE A 655 -20.85 3.48 -17.12
CA ILE A 655 -20.40 2.10 -16.88
C ILE A 655 -20.05 1.93 -15.40
N SER A 656 -20.65 0.94 -14.73
CA SER A 656 -20.27 0.49 -13.39
C SER A 656 -19.59 -0.87 -13.48
N ALA A 657 -18.34 -0.98 -13.04
CA ALA A 657 -17.65 -2.27 -12.92
C ALA A 657 -17.77 -2.80 -11.49
N ASN A 658 -18.38 -3.97 -11.34
CA ASN A 658 -18.70 -4.57 -10.04
C ASN A 658 -17.58 -5.48 -9.51
N ASN A 659 -16.68 -5.94 -10.40
CA ASN A 659 -15.55 -6.79 -10.05
C ASN A 659 -14.22 -6.13 -10.49
N ALA A 660 -13.92 -4.96 -9.92
CA ALA A 660 -12.76 -4.15 -10.29
C ALA A 660 -11.62 -4.25 -9.26
N HIS A 661 -10.38 -4.30 -9.75
CA HIS A 661 -9.18 -4.46 -8.94
C HIS A 661 -8.14 -3.36 -9.16
N THR A 662 -7.45 -3.00 -8.08
CA THR A 662 -6.30 -2.09 -8.16
C THR A 662 -5.06 -2.77 -8.73
N THR A 663 -4.18 -1.96 -9.31
CA THR A 663 -2.84 -2.32 -9.79
C THR A 663 -1.78 -2.32 -8.70
N GLY A 664 -2.03 -1.64 -7.58
CA GLY A 664 -1.16 -1.74 -6.40
C GLY A 664 -1.85 -1.31 -5.11
N THR A 665 -1.52 -1.93 -3.99
CA THR A 665 -2.12 -1.60 -2.67
C THR A 665 -1.39 -0.46 -1.94
N TYR A 666 -0.73 0.42 -2.72
CA TYR A 666 -0.08 1.63 -2.26
C TYR A 666 -0.46 2.77 -3.22
N THR A 667 -1.00 3.85 -2.69
CA THR A 667 -1.64 4.94 -3.45
C THR A 667 -0.81 5.45 -4.61
N LEU A 668 0.51 5.67 -4.42
CA LEU A 668 1.36 6.19 -5.50
C LEU A 668 1.55 5.19 -6.65
N LYS A 669 1.41 3.89 -6.40
CA LYS A 669 1.49 2.82 -7.42
C LYS A 669 0.16 2.65 -8.16
N SER A 670 -0.97 2.71 -7.45
CA SER A 670 -2.30 2.69 -8.09
C SER A 670 -2.61 3.96 -8.87
N LEU A 671 -2.06 5.12 -8.49
CA LEU A 671 -2.09 6.34 -9.32
C LEU A 671 -1.41 6.11 -10.69
N VAL A 672 -0.24 5.44 -10.74
CA VAL A 672 0.44 5.12 -12.00
C VAL A 672 -0.41 4.19 -12.87
N GLY A 673 -0.96 3.10 -12.30
CA GLY A 673 -1.81 2.18 -13.05
C GLY A 673 -3.15 2.78 -13.51
N THR A 674 -3.65 3.79 -12.80
CA THR A 674 -4.89 4.50 -13.13
C THR A 674 -4.67 5.62 -14.17
N ILE A 675 -3.67 6.48 -13.96
CA ILE A 675 -3.43 7.70 -14.76
C ILE A 675 -2.62 7.38 -16.02
N CYS A 676 -1.78 6.34 -15.99
CA CYS A 676 -0.93 5.93 -17.11
C CYS A 676 -1.34 4.57 -17.72
N GLY A 677 -2.25 3.81 -17.11
CA GLY A 677 -2.63 2.49 -17.63
C GLY A 677 -1.50 1.46 -17.59
N LEU A 678 -0.52 1.63 -16.68
CA LEU A 678 0.73 0.86 -16.61
C LEU A 678 0.79 -0.09 -15.41
N SER A 679 1.43 -1.24 -15.60
CA SER A 679 1.83 -2.12 -14.51
C SER A 679 2.85 -1.42 -13.60
N PRO A 680 2.54 -1.14 -12.31
CA PRO A 680 3.42 -0.37 -11.42
C PRO A 680 4.75 -1.09 -11.15
N LEU A 681 5.77 -0.35 -10.69
CA LEU A 681 7.10 -0.92 -10.50
C LEU A 681 7.14 -1.84 -9.27
N VAL A 682 7.64 -3.06 -9.46
CA VAL A 682 7.93 -4.05 -8.40
C VAL A 682 9.16 -3.63 -7.59
N ALA A 683 9.01 -2.55 -6.84
CA ALA A 683 9.99 -2.01 -5.89
C ALA A 683 9.29 -1.41 -4.67
N ASP A 684 10.00 -1.32 -3.55
CA ASP A 684 9.44 -0.80 -2.31
C ASP A 684 9.30 0.72 -2.37
N PHE A 685 8.10 1.21 -2.05
CA PHE A 685 7.68 2.61 -2.11
C PHE A 685 7.71 3.21 -3.53
N ASN A 686 7.45 4.51 -3.67
CA ASN A 686 7.54 5.19 -4.96
C ASN A 686 9.00 5.30 -5.39
N LEU A 687 9.37 4.51 -6.41
CA LEU A 687 10.61 4.69 -7.17
C LEU A 687 10.32 5.02 -8.64
N GLU A 688 9.05 4.98 -9.06
CA GLU A 688 8.56 5.28 -10.40
C GLU A 688 9.01 6.67 -10.89
N TYR A 689 9.05 7.68 -10.01
CA TYR A 689 9.57 9.03 -10.29
C TYR A 689 11.06 9.08 -10.70
N SER A 690 11.80 7.99 -10.48
CA SER A 690 13.24 7.89 -10.75
C SER A 690 13.59 6.84 -11.82
N HIS A 691 12.57 6.25 -12.44
CA HIS A 691 12.68 5.14 -13.39
C HIS A 691 11.81 5.38 -14.63
N HIS A 692 11.83 4.44 -15.58
CA HIS A 692 11.24 4.66 -16.90
C HIS A 692 9.73 4.41 -16.92
N ILE A 693 8.94 5.50 -16.84
CA ILE A 693 7.50 5.49 -17.12
C ILE A 693 7.31 5.15 -18.61
N TYR A 694 7.04 3.88 -18.90
CA TYR A 694 7.27 3.28 -20.22
C TYR A 694 6.11 3.41 -21.23
N GLN A 695 5.07 4.18 -20.91
CA GLN A 695 4.09 4.74 -21.84
C GLN A 695 3.73 6.17 -21.39
N PRO A 696 3.26 7.04 -22.29
CA PRO A 696 2.69 8.33 -21.90
C PRO A 696 1.49 8.15 -20.96
N CYS A 697 1.34 9.05 -19.99
CA CYS A 697 0.20 9.12 -19.09
C CYS A 697 -0.90 10.01 -19.67
N LEU A 698 -2.13 9.99 -19.11
CA LEU A 698 -3.23 10.85 -19.56
C LEU A 698 -2.80 12.33 -19.75
N PRO A 699 -2.08 13.00 -18.83
CA PRO A 699 -1.60 14.35 -19.07
C PRO A 699 -0.69 14.50 -20.31
N HIS A 700 0.23 13.56 -20.54
CA HIS A 700 1.10 13.54 -21.74
C HIS A 700 0.29 13.42 -23.03
N ILE A 701 -0.71 12.53 -23.06
CA ILE A 701 -1.55 12.33 -24.25
C ILE A 701 -2.37 13.59 -24.57
N LEU A 702 -2.92 14.23 -23.54
CA LEU A 702 -3.70 15.46 -23.70
C LEU A 702 -2.80 16.66 -24.07
N GLN A 703 -1.56 16.71 -23.58
CA GLN A 703 -0.53 17.65 -24.02
C GLN A 703 -0.12 17.39 -25.48
N ALA A 704 -0.03 16.12 -25.90
CA ALA A 704 0.22 15.77 -27.30
C ALA A 704 -0.92 16.22 -28.21
N PHE A 705 -2.19 16.01 -27.82
CA PHE A 705 -3.35 16.55 -28.55
C PHE A 705 -3.26 18.09 -28.69
N ASN A 706 -2.85 18.81 -27.64
CA ASN A 706 -2.62 20.27 -27.73
C ASN A 706 -1.54 20.65 -28.77
N ALA A 707 -0.55 19.79 -29.01
CA ALA A 707 0.52 20.00 -29.99
C ALA A 707 0.11 19.63 -31.43
N LEU A 708 -0.92 18.80 -31.64
CA LEU A 708 -1.38 18.38 -32.98
C LEU A 708 -2.08 19.50 -33.78
N GLY A 709 -2.45 20.60 -33.12
CA GLY A 709 -2.98 21.80 -33.77
C GLY A 709 -4.46 21.71 -34.21
N HIS A 710 -5.06 22.87 -34.47
CA HIS A 710 -6.48 22.97 -34.78
C HIS A 710 -6.76 22.69 -36.28
N ALA A 711 -7.84 21.96 -36.56
CA ALA A 711 -8.39 21.87 -37.92
C ALA A 711 -8.86 23.26 -38.40
N VAL A 712 -8.58 23.62 -39.65
CA VAL A 712 -8.86 24.96 -40.18
C VAL A 712 -10.35 25.10 -40.53
N GLY A 713 -11.15 25.51 -39.55
CA GLY A 713 -12.57 25.82 -39.74
C GLY A 713 -13.34 25.99 -38.43
N LYS A 714 -13.26 27.17 -37.80
CA LYS A 714 -14.02 27.46 -36.57
C LYS A 714 -15.53 27.47 -36.82
N ALA A 715 -16.19 26.34 -36.55
CA ALA A 715 -17.53 26.39 -35.99
C ALA A 715 -17.45 27.05 -34.60
N LYS A 716 -18.47 27.82 -34.21
CA LYS A 716 -18.40 28.64 -32.99
C LYS A 716 -18.45 27.82 -31.69
N ASP A 717 -18.98 26.61 -31.79
CA ASP A 717 -19.35 25.75 -30.65
C ASP A 717 -18.59 24.39 -30.66
N ASP A 718 -17.53 24.26 -31.48
CA ASP A 718 -16.74 23.03 -31.61
C ASP A 718 -15.65 22.92 -30.53
N PHE A 719 -16.00 22.30 -29.40
CA PHE A 719 -15.08 22.05 -28.31
C PHE A 719 -13.95 21.06 -28.65
N THR A 720 -14.05 20.27 -29.72
CA THR A 720 -13.12 19.17 -29.98
C THR A 720 -11.70 19.65 -30.31
N THR A 721 -11.60 20.90 -30.77
CA THR A 721 -10.32 21.58 -31.09
C THR A 721 -9.73 22.38 -29.93
N LEU A 722 -10.42 22.52 -28.80
CA LEU A 722 -9.98 23.34 -27.67
C LEU A 722 -8.87 22.67 -26.86
N LYS A 723 -8.02 23.48 -26.21
CA LYS A 723 -6.86 22.98 -25.47
C LYS A 723 -7.25 22.32 -24.15
N TRP A 724 -6.61 21.20 -23.84
CA TRP A 724 -6.68 20.53 -22.54
C TRP A 724 -5.74 21.16 -21.52
N ASN A 725 -6.23 21.35 -20.30
CA ASN A 725 -5.46 21.74 -19.12
C ASN A 725 -5.50 20.62 -18.09
N SER A 726 -4.33 20.02 -17.82
CA SER A 726 -4.16 18.89 -16.87
C SER A 726 -3.84 19.39 -15.46
N SER A 727 -4.54 18.90 -14.44
CA SER A 727 -4.38 19.36 -13.05
C SER A 727 -4.58 18.23 -12.03
N PHE A 728 -3.93 18.33 -10.87
CA PHE A 728 -3.98 17.31 -9.81
C PHE A 728 -4.25 17.98 -8.44
N PHE A 729 -5.39 17.68 -7.81
CA PHE A 729 -5.84 18.33 -6.57
C PHE A 729 -6.00 17.33 -5.41
N GLN A 730 -5.44 17.65 -4.24
CA GLN A 730 -5.65 16.94 -2.98
C GLN A 730 -5.57 17.88 -1.78
N SER A 731 -6.29 17.59 -0.69
CA SER A 731 -6.27 18.38 0.55
C SER A 731 -5.14 17.98 1.52
N VAL A 732 -4.35 16.97 1.13
CA VAL A 732 -3.22 16.40 1.87
C VAL A 732 -1.85 16.85 1.31
N THR A 733 -0.79 16.53 2.04
CA THR A 733 0.59 16.85 1.62
C THR A 733 0.99 16.13 0.35
N ILE A 734 1.60 16.85 -0.60
CA ILE A 734 2.11 16.28 -1.87
C ILE A 734 3.60 15.97 -1.84
N ASP A 735 4.30 16.33 -0.76
CA ASP A 735 5.74 16.04 -0.63
C ASP A 735 6.01 14.58 -0.20
N TYR A 736 4.97 13.88 0.29
CA TYR A 736 5.03 12.49 0.76
C TYR A 736 5.58 11.54 -0.29
N ASP A 737 6.65 10.83 0.08
CA ASP A 737 7.31 9.81 -0.73
C ASP A 737 7.53 10.24 -2.20
N ARG A 738 7.95 11.51 -2.41
CA ARG A 738 8.21 12.09 -3.74
C ARG A 738 7.01 12.13 -4.70
N GLN A 739 5.78 12.10 -4.19
CA GLN A 739 4.56 12.30 -5.00
C GLN A 739 4.66 13.58 -5.85
N ASN A 740 5.20 14.67 -5.30
CA ASN A 740 5.43 15.95 -5.99
C ASN A 740 6.36 15.89 -7.21
N VAL A 741 7.22 14.87 -7.31
CA VAL A 741 8.06 14.61 -8.49
C VAL A 741 7.26 13.72 -9.44
N LEU A 742 6.75 12.58 -8.95
CA LEU A 742 5.94 11.62 -9.71
C LEU A 742 4.79 12.28 -10.50
N MET A 743 4.07 13.24 -9.91
CA MET A 743 2.99 13.93 -10.63
C MET A 743 3.50 14.75 -11.82
N ARG A 744 4.70 15.32 -11.74
CA ARG A 744 5.33 16.06 -12.86
C ARG A 744 5.86 15.09 -13.91
N ASP A 745 6.43 13.97 -13.47
CA ASP A 745 6.93 12.92 -14.36
C ASP A 745 5.80 12.21 -15.11
N MET A 746 4.59 12.18 -14.55
CA MET A 746 3.34 11.78 -15.23
C MET A 746 2.67 12.93 -16.01
N GLY A 747 3.25 14.13 -16.05
CA GLY A 747 2.88 15.23 -16.94
C GLY A 747 1.93 16.30 -16.39
N PHE A 748 1.77 16.42 -15.07
CA PHE A 748 1.04 17.54 -14.47
C PHE A 748 1.94 18.77 -14.28
N ASP A 749 1.51 19.93 -14.80
CA ASP A 749 2.23 21.20 -14.63
C ASP A 749 2.40 21.57 -13.14
N ALA A 750 3.57 22.03 -12.74
CA ALA A 750 3.91 22.27 -11.33
C ALA A 750 3.11 23.41 -10.66
N ASP A 751 2.48 24.30 -11.42
CA ASP A 751 1.55 25.34 -10.93
C ASP A 751 0.08 24.88 -10.88
N ARG A 752 -0.22 23.69 -11.44
CA ARG A 752 -1.54 23.03 -11.43
C ARG A 752 -1.64 21.88 -10.42
N LEU A 753 -0.62 21.73 -9.57
CA LEU A 753 -0.62 20.85 -8.40
C LEU A 753 -1.20 21.62 -7.19
N ILE A 754 -2.42 21.29 -6.78
CA ILE A 754 -3.07 21.88 -5.60
C ILE A 754 -2.97 20.88 -4.46
N SER A 755 -2.15 21.20 -3.46
CA SER A 755 -1.92 20.39 -2.26
C SER A 755 -2.10 21.19 -0.98
N LYS A 756 -2.06 20.53 0.19
CA LYS A 756 -1.97 21.18 1.51
C LYS A 756 -0.92 22.30 1.57
N GLU A 757 0.27 22.07 1.02
CA GLU A 757 1.39 23.04 1.00
C GLU A 757 1.04 24.28 0.18
N TYR A 758 0.34 24.11 -0.94
CA TYR A 758 -0.17 25.21 -1.74
C TYR A 758 -1.28 25.96 -1.00
N LEU A 759 -2.30 25.23 -0.51
CA LEU A 759 -3.49 25.76 0.17
C LEU A 759 -3.14 26.54 1.45
N LYS A 760 -2.16 26.07 2.24
CA LYS A 760 -1.67 26.76 3.45
C LYS A 760 -0.62 27.84 3.16
N SER A 761 -0.33 28.15 1.89
CA SER A 761 0.64 29.20 1.50
C SER A 761 -0.02 30.54 1.16
N ALA A 762 0.75 31.62 1.23
CA ALA A 762 0.35 32.93 0.70
C ALA A 762 0.29 33.01 -0.85
N ARG A 763 0.52 31.89 -1.55
CA ARG A 763 0.33 31.75 -3.02
C ARG A 763 -1.02 31.10 -3.38
N ALA A 764 -1.79 30.68 -2.37
CA ALA A 764 -3.13 30.12 -2.54
C ALA A 764 -4.05 31.16 -3.19
N ARG A 765 -4.69 30.80 -4.32
CA ARG A 765 -5.47 31.72 -5.16
C ARG A 765 -6.64 32.39 -4.43
N PHE A 766 -7.28 31.65 -3.53
CA PHE A 766 -8.42 32.13 -2.73
C PHE A 766 -8.01 32.60 -1.33
N GLY A 767 -6.71 32.82 -1.12
CA GLY A 767 -6.13 33.09 0.19
C GLY A 767 -5.77 31.81 0.95
N THR A 768 -5.09 31.99 2.08
CA THR A 768 -4.57 30.88 2.89
C THR A 768 -5.70 30.13 3.58
N VAL A 769 -5.77 28.82 3.34
CA VAL A 769 -6.68 27.89 4.01
C VAL A 769 -6.23 27.70 5.47
N HIS A 770 -7.17 27.73 6.41
CA HIS A 770 -6.91 27.75 7.87
C HIS A 770 -7.50 26.55 8.61
N GLU A 771 -8.11 25.64 7.87
CA GLU A 771 -8.77 24.43 8.33
C GLU A 771 -7.78 23.50 9.07
N PRO A 772 -8.25 22.82 10.14
CA PRO A 772 -7.44 21.86 10.86
C PRO A 772 -7.13 20.65 9.98
N ASP A 773 -5.98 20.03 10.23
CA ASP A 773 -5.69 18.72 9.65
C ASP A 773 -6.56 17.66 10.35
N ILE A 774 -7.17 16.77 9.57
CA ILE A 774 -7.99 15.64 10.06
C ILE A 774 -7.16 14.37 10.27
N ASN A 775 -6.07 14.23 9.53
CA ASN A 775 -5.11 13.12 9.65
C ASN A 775 -3.67 13.66 9.60
N TYR A 776 -2.67 12.79 9.77
CA TYR A 776 -1.26 13.21 9.75
C TYR A 776 -0.78 13.74 8.38
N PHE A 777 -1.53 13.53 7.31
CA PHE A 777 -1.21 14.05 5.98
C PHE A 777 -1.87 15.40 5.68
N GLY A 778 -3.10 15.69 6.12
CA GLY A 778 -3.73 17.00 5.88
C GLY A 778 -5.21 17.17 6.19
N MET A 779 -5.85 18.01 5.39
CA MET A 779 -7.17 18.62 5.62
C MET A 779 -8.30 17.82 4.95
N PRO A 780 -9.58 18.05 5.32
CA PRO A 780 -10.72 17.49 4.59
C PRO A 780 -10.81 18.08 3.17
N GLU A 781 -11.40 17.31 2.26
CA GLU A 781 -11.42 17.60 0.82
C GLU A 781 -12.24 18.85 0.48
N VAL A 782 -13.20 19.23 1.34
CA VAL A 782 -14.03 20.43 1.18
C VAL A 782 -13.21 21.73 1.04
N THR A 783 -11.95 21.73 1.48
CA THR A 783 -10.98 22.82 1.24
C THR A 783 -10.65 23.06 -0.24
N LEU A 784 -11.06 22.14 -1.13
CA LEU A 784 -10.89 22.23 -2.58
C LEU A 784 -12.13 22.77 -3.32
N GLU A 785 -13.27 23.05 -2.67
CA GLU A 785 -14.52 23.44 -3.37
C GLU A 785 -14.31 24.59 -4.37
N GLU A 786 -13.73 25.70 -3.92
CA GLU A 786 -13.50 26.88 -4.78
C GLU A 786 -12.47 26.60 -5.90
N TYR A 787 -11.53 25.69 -5.66
CA TYR A 787 -10.52 25.30 -6.64
C TYR A 787 -11.09 24.41 -7.75
N ILE A 788 -11.94 23.43 -7.40
CA ILE A 788 -12.66 22.59 -8.37
C ILE A 788 -13.60 23.46 -9.19
N ARG A 789 -14.39 24.32 -8.53
CA ARG A 789 -15.28 25.28 -9.20
C ARG A 789 -14.53 26.21 -10.16
N ASP A 790 -13.37 26.73 -9.76
CA ASP A 790 -12.61 27.60 -10.65
C ASP A 790 -11.97 26.86 -11.82
N ALA A 791 -11.53 25.61 -11.67
CA ALA A 791 -10.97 24.82 -12.78
C ALA A 791 -11.95 24.74 -13.97
N PHE A 792 -13.22 24.41 -13.70
CA PHE A 792 -14.25 24.38 -14.74
C PHE A 792 -14.70 25.77 -15.19
N SER A 793 -14.96 26.71 -14.27
CA SER A 793 -15.43 28.04 -14.65
C SER A 793 -14.37 28.87 -15.39
N SER A 794 -13.07 28.65 -15.14
CA SER A 794 -11.97 29.31 -15.87
C SER A 794 -11.78 28.69 -17.25
N ALA A 795 -11.76 27.36 -17.38
CA ALA A 795 -11.70 26.70 -18.68
C ALA A 795 -12.89 27.08 -19.58
N LYS A 796 -14.08 27.25 -18.99
CA LYS A 796 -15.29 27.74 -19.67
C LYS A 796 -15.20 29.22 -20.11
N ARG A 797 -14.43 30.06 -19.39
CA ARG A 797 -14.14 31.46 -19.75
C ARG A 797 -13.04 31.62 -20.80
N ASN A 798 -12.14 30.65 -20.90
CA ASN A 798 -10.92 30.72 -21.71
C ASN A 798 -11.00 29.97 -23.05
N ASP A 799 -12.12 29.30 -23.34
CA ASP A 799 -12.26 28.30 -24.42
C ASP A 799 -11.26 27.13 -24.30
N GLU A 800 -11.21 26.50 -23.12
CA GLU A 800 -10.36 25.35 -22.80
C GLU A 800 -11.19 24.11 -22.40
N ARG A 801 -10.50 22.98 -22.14
CA ARG A 801 -11.01 21.68 -21.67
C ARG A 801 -10.29 21.30 -20.38
N VAL A 802 -11.01 20.75 -19.41
CA VAL A 802 -10.42 20.31 -18.12
C VAL A 802 -10.04 18.83 -18.18
N PHE A 803 -8.80 18.50 -17.78
CA PHE A 803 -8.49 17.22 -17.17
C PHE A 803 -8.09 17.45 -15.71
N LEU A 804 -8.92 16.98 -14.78
CA LEU A 804 -8.70 17.13 -13.34
C LEU A 804 -8.61 15.75 -12.70
N THR A 805 -7.47 15.43 -12.10
CA THR A 805 -7.37 14.30 -11.16
C THR A 805 -7.54 14.82 -9.74
N HIS A 806 -8.34 14.14 -8.94
CA HIS A 806 -8.55 14.46 -7.52
C HIS A 806 -8.42 13.20 -6.67
N LEU A 807 -7.54 13.23 -5.66
CA LEU A 807 -7.40 12.18 -4.65
C LEU A 807 -8.11 12.60 -3.35
N THR A 808 -8.98 11.76 -2.82
CA THR A 808 -9.63 11.94 -1.50
C THR A 808 -8.66 11.59 -0.35
N SER A 809 -9.10 11.71 0.90
CA SER A 809 -8.22 11.59 2.09
C SER A 809 -8.89 11.21 3.41
N THR A 810 -10.20 11.49 3.57
CA THR A 810 -10.94 11.28 4.82
C THR A 810 -11.11 9.80 5.17
N SER A 811 -11.07 8.94 4.15
CA SER A 811 -11.09 7.47 4.26
C SER A 811 -9.73 6.85 4.61
N HIS A 812 -8.65 7.63 4.72
CA HIS A 812 -7.35 7.17 5.22
C HIS A 812 -7.30 7.22 6.76
N HIS A 813 -6.61 6.27 7.40
CA HIS A 813 -6.40 6.23 8.85
C HIS A 813 -5.84 7.58 9.41
N PRO A 814 -6.36 8.12 10.53
CA PRO A 814 -7.31 7.55 11.48
C PRO A 814 -8.78 7.93 11.19
N PHE A 815 -9.19 7.92 9.91
CA PHE A 815 -10.59 7.94 9.46
C PHE A 815 -11.44 9.11 10.01
N SER A 816 -10.75 10.20 10.36
CA SER A 816 -11.31 11.33 11.09
C SER A 816 -11.80 12.39 10.12
N PHE A 817 -12.86 13.09 10.50
CA PHE A 817 -13.49 14.15 9.71
C PHE A 817 -13.96 15.26 10.65
N PRO A 818 -14.24 16.49 10.16
CA PRO A 818 -14.72 17.57 11.00
C PRO A 818 -16.16 17.30 11.45
N ASP A 819 -16.38 17.14 12.76
CA ASP A 819 -17.72 17.14 13.33
C ASP A 819 -18.43 18.46 13.00
N SER A 820 -19.66 18.35 12.49
CA SER A 820 -20.41 19.48 11.96
C SER A 820 -21.91 19.26 12.15
N LYS A 821 -22.69 20.34 12.24
CA LYS A 821 -24.18 20.27 12.30
C LYS A 821 -24.83 19.59 11.09
N THR A 822 -24.04 19.33 10.05
CA THR A 822 -24.40 18.65 8.80
C THR A 822 -23.96 17.18 8.76
N TYR A 823 -23.00 16.79 9.60
CA TYR A 823 -22.55 15.41 9.79
C TYR A 823 -21.74 15.29 11.08
N GLU A 824 -22.24 14.48 12.00
CA GLU A 824 -21.66 14.16 13.31
C GLU A 824 -21.34 12.65 13.32
N TYR A 825 -20.30 12.23 14.04
CA TYR A 825 -19.97 10.79 14.18
C TYR A 825 -21.05 9.99 14.91
N VAL A 826 -21.40 8.81 14.38
CA VAL A 826 -22.35 7.87 15.01
C VAL A 826 -21.64 6.54 15.27
N PRO A 827 -21.49 6.09 16.53
CA PRO A 827 -20.88 4.80 16.86
C PRO A 827 -21.69 3.62 16.31
N LEU A 828 -21.04 2.74 15.54
CA LEU A 828 -21.67 1.56 14.95
C LEU A 828 -21.52 0.29 15.81
N SER A 829 -20.66 0.34 16.83
CA SER A 829 -20.49 -0.70 17.85
C SER A 829 -20.27 -0.09 19.24
N HIS A 830 -20.41 -0.91 20.29
CA HIS A 830 -19.93 -0.62 21.64
C HIS A 830 -18.63 -1.37 21.98
N ASP A 831 -18.19 -2.33 21.15
CA ASP A 831 -16.87 -2.94 21.28
C ASP A 831 -15.80 -1.95 20.77
N LYS A 832 -14.82 -1.66 21.63
CA LYS A 832 -13.72 -0.75 21.31
C LYS A 832 -12.79 -1.29 20.23
N ARG A 833 -12.77 -2.61 20.00
CA ARG A 833 -12.00 -3.25 18.92
C ARG A 833 -12.50 -2.81 17.54
N LEU A 834 -13.82 -2.72 17.38
CA LEU A 834 -14.46 -2.23 16.15
C LEU A 834 -14.47 -0.69 16.03
N GLY A 835 -13.66 0.01 16.83
CA GLY A 835 -13.54 1.47 16.81
C GLY A 835 -13.10 1.98 15.44
N ASP A 836 -12.00 1.46 14.91
CA ASP A 836 -11.46 1.87 13.61
C ASP A 836 -12.39 1.51 12.44
N LEU A 837 -13.04 0.35 12.48
CA LEU A 837 -14.08 -0.02 11.50
C LEU A 837 -15.26 0.97 11.55
N SER A 838 -15.69 1.36 12.75
CA SER A 838 -16.76 2.34 12.96
C SER A 838 -16.37 3.73 12.45
N HIS A 839 -15.15 4.18 12.71
CA HIS A 839 -14.65 5.45 12.16
C HIS A 839 -14.47 5.41 10.64
N TYR A 840 -13.86 4.36 10.07
CA TYR A 840 -13.75 4.13 8.61
C TYR A 840 -15.12 4.17 7.93
N THR A 841 -16.09 3.41 8.42
CA THR A 841 -17.43 3.35 7.83
C THR A 841 -18.15 4.71 7.88
N ASN A 842 -17.95 5.49 8.96
CA ASN A 842 -18.42 6.87 9.03
C ASN A 842 -17.65 7.81 8.07
N GLY A 843 -16.35 7.60 7.89
CA GLY A 843 -15.47 8.36 6.97
C GLY A 843 -15.84 8.15 5.50
N ILE A 844 -16.19 6.93 5.09
CA ILE A 844 -16.75 6.64 3.75
C ILE A 844 -18.01 7.47 3.51
N GLY A 845 -18.91 7.54 4.49
CA GLY A 845 -20.08 8.40 4.40
C GLY A 845 -19.75 9.90 4.32
N TYR A 846 -18.58 10.35 4.81
CA TYR A 846 -18.11 11.72 4.59
C TYR A 846 -17.62 11.92 3.15
N ALA A 847 -16.83 10.98 2.63
CA ALA A 847 -16.37 10.98 1.25
C ALA A 847 -17.54 10.98 0.24
N ASP A 848 -18.58 10.16 0.44
CA ASP A 848 -19.76 10.10 -0.45
C ASP A 848 -20.43 11.46 -0.65
N ARG A 849 -20.70 12.21 0.43
CA ARG A 849 -21.29 13.56 0.30
C ARG A 849 -20.36 14.56 -0.34
N TRP A 850 -19.04 14.38 -0.24
CA TRP A 850 -18.09 15.18 -1.00
C TRP A 850 -18.16 14.85 -2.51
N LEU A 851 -18.36 13.58 -2.90
CA LEU A 851 -18.64 13.23 -4.30
C LEU A 851 -19.95 13.85 -4.78
N GLY A 852 -21.00 13.83 -3.94
CA GLY A 852 -22.27 14.52 -4.23
C GLY A 852 -22.06 16.02 -4.46
N LYS A 853 -21.27 16.65 -3.61
CA LYS A 853 -20.91 18.07 -3.73
C LYS A 853 -20.08 18.39 -4.99
N ILE A 854 -19.22 17.48 -5.45
CA ILE A 854 -18.54 17.62 -6.76
C ILE A 854 -19.56 17.58 -7.90
N LEU A 855 -20.55 16.69 -7.86
CA LEU A 855 -21.60 16.63 -8.87
C LEU A 855 -22.46 17.91 -8.87
N ASP A 856 -22.80 18.44 -7.70
CA ASP A 856 -23.49 19.73 -7.56
C ASP A 856 -22.70 20.87 -8.22
N ILE A 857 -21.38 20.95 -8.00
CA ILE A 857 -20.51 21.97 -8.64
C ILE A 857 -20.57 21.87 -10.18
N LEU A 858 -20.56 20.65 -10.74
CA LEU A 858 -20.60 20.46 -12.20
C LEU A 858 -21.98 20.80 -12.79
N ASP A 859 -23.06 20.54 -12.06
CA ASP A 859 -24.43 20.92 -12.46
C ASP A 859 -24.62 22.46 -12.31
N GLU A 860 -24.10 23.09 -11.25
CA GLU A 860 -24.11 24.54 -11.00
C GLU A 860 -23.32 25.35 -12.05
N GLU A 861 -22.08 24.93 -12.36
CA GLU A 861 -21.28 25.55 -13.43
C GLU A 861 -21.82 25.21 -14.82
N GLY A 862 -22.81 24.31 -14.93
CA GLY A 862 -23.43 23.90 -16.19
C GLY A 862 -22.44 23.24 -17.15
N VAL A 863 -21.66 22.28 -16.64
CA VAL A 863 -20.64 21.50 -17.37
C VAL A 863 -20.78 19.99 -17.17
N ALA A 864 -21.58 19.52 -16.22
CA ALA A 864 -21.82 18.09 -15.96
C ALA A 864 -22.28 17.29 -17.18
N ASP A 865 -22.98 17.97 -18.09
CA ASP A 865 -23.58 17.43 -19.31
C ASP A 865 -22.59 17.38 -20.50
N GLU A 866 -21.33 17.78 -20.26
CA GLU A 866 -20.16 17.70 -21.15
C GLU A 866 -18.88 17.15 -20.46
N THR A 867 -19.02 16.54 -19.26
CA THR A 867 -17.88 16.15 -18.39
C THR A 867 -17.94 14.68 -17.98
N LEU A 868 -17.01 13.87 -18.49
CA LEU A 868 -16.85 12.47 -18.07
C LEU A 868 -16.24 12.43 -16.66
N MET A 869 -16.98 11.92 -15.69
CA MET A 869 -16.44 11.53 -14.39
C MET A 869 -15.90 10.10 -14.48
N VAL A 870 -14.75 9.83 -13.86
CA VAL A 870 -14.27 8.47 -13.59
C VAL A 870 -13.97 8.37 -12.10
N PHE A 871 -14.66 7.48 -11.40
CA PHE A 871 -14.44 7.19 -9.98
C PHE A 871 -13.73 5.84 -9.87
N VAL A 872 -12.66 5.74 -9.09
CA VAL A 872 -11.94 4.47 -8.87
C VAL A 872 -11.32 4.44 -7.48
N GLY A 873 -11.39 3.32 -6.77
CA GLY A 873 -10.65 3.14 -5.51
C GLY A 873 -9.17 2.88 -5.76
N ASP A 874 -8.29 3.55 -5.01
CA ASP A 874 -6.84 3.38 -5.17
C ASP A 874 -6.37 2.03 -4.59
N HIS A 875 -6.91 1.65 -3.43
CA HIS A 875 -6.92 0.32 -2.82
C HIS A 875 -8.06 0.24 -1.81
N GLY A 876 -8.29 -0.94 -1.21
CA GLY A 876 -9.18 -1.10 -0.05
C GLY A 876 -8.42 -1.20 1.27
N LEU A 877 -9.12 -1.56 2.35
CA LEU A 877 -8.55 -1.89 3.67
C LEU A 877 -9.26 -3.12 4.26
N SER A 878 -8.52 -4.12 4.73
CA SER A 878 -9.09 -5.38 5.26
C SER A 878 -9.51 -5.32 6.75
N ILE A 879 -9.96 -4.15 7.22
CA ILE A 879 -10.37 -3.92 8.61
C ILE A 879 -11.39 -4.96 9.10
N PRO A 880 -12.50 -5.27 8.39
CA PRO A 880 -13.48 -6.24 8.89
C PRO A 880 -13.03 -7.71 8.76
N GLU A 881 -12.03 -8.02 7.94
CA GLU A 881 -11.48 -9.39 7.82
C GLU A 881 -10.38 -9.70 8.84
N ASN A 882 -9.52 -8.74 9.20
CA ASN A 882 -8.34 -8.99 10.05
C ASN A 882 -7.86 -7.78 10.89
N ASP A 883 -8.73 -6.83 11.21
CA ASP A 883 -8.40 -5.54 11.88
C ASP A 883 -7.34 -4.70 11.11
N GLY A 884 -7.10 -5.01 9.83
CA GLY A 884 -6.05 -4.42 9.00
C GLY A 884 -6.28 -2.97 8.59
N ILE A 885 -5.91 -2.02 9.45
CA ILE A 885 -5.92 -0.56 9.18
C ILE A 885 -4.86 -0.09 8.17
N SER A 886 -4.09 -1.00 7.58
CA SER A 886 -3.09 -0.70 6.54
C SER A 886 -2.95 -1.88 5.56
N PRO A 887 -2.71 -1.61 4.27
CA PRO A 887 -2.38 -2.64 3.28
C PRO A 887 -0.90 -3.03 3.26
N TYR A 888 -0.04 -2.42 4.10
CA TYR A 888 1.39 -2.73 4.20
C TYR A 888 1.60 -4.21 4.56
N TYR A 889 2.25 -4.96 3.66
CA TYR A 889 2.49 -6.40 3.72
C TYR A 889 1.24 -7.28 3.94
N ASN A 890 0.05 -6.73 3.67
CA ASN A 890 -1.23 -7.35 3.99
C ASN A 890 -1.92 -7.87 2.70
N PRO A 891 -1.87 -9.19 2.43
CA PRO A 891 -2.37 -9.76 1.19
C PRO A 891 -3.88 -10.00 1.14
N ASN A 892 -4.65 -9.72 2.20
CA ASN A 892 -6.09 -10.04 2.23
C ASN A 892 -6.87 -9.33 1.11
N VAL A 893 -7.82 -10.05 0.48
CA VAL A 893 -8.65 -9.58 -0.66
C VAL A 893 -9.33 -8.22 -0.45
N GLY A 894 -9.67 -7.85 0.79
CA GLY A 894 -10.25 -6.56 1.16
C GLY A 894 -9.40 -5.34 0.79
N ASN A 895 -8.09 -5.51 0.56
CA ASN A 895 -7.20 -4.45 0.07
C ASN A 895 -7.24 -4.27 -1.47
N PHE A 896 -7.89 -5.17 -2.21
CA PHE A 896 -7.73 -5.31 -3.67
C PHE A 896 -8.99 -5.03 -4.49
N HIS A 897 -10.19 -5.22 -3.92
CA HIS A 897 -11.48 -5.06 -4.60
C HIS A 897 -12.03 -3.65 -4.38
N VAL A 898 -12.04 -2.86 -5.44
CA VAL A 898 -12.27 -1.40 -5.43
C VAL A 898 -13.44 -1.02 -6.34
N PRO A 899 -14.14 0.11 -6.10
CA PRO A 899 -15.09 0.62 -7.09
C PRO A 899 -14.36 1.05 -8.37
N MET A 900 -15.05 0.96 -9.51
CA MET A 900 -14.66 1.62 -10.75
C MET A 900 -15.93 2.00 -11.54
N VAL A 901 -16.13 3.30 -11.80
CA VAL A 901 -17.34 3.84 -12.46
C VAL A 901 -16.96 4.95 -13.43
N PHE A 902 -17.38 4.83 -14.69
CA PHE A 902 -17.28 5.88 -15.72
C PHE A 902 -18.65 6.51 -15.85
N SER A 903 -18.87 7.73 -15.36
CA SER A 903 -20.20 8.34 -15.29
C SER A 903 -20.32 9.61 -16.14
N HIS A 904 -21.39 9.68 -16.94
CA HIS A 904 -21.75 10.84 -17.75
C HIS A 904 -23.27 10.85 -17.98
N PRO A 905 -23.99 11.98 -17.82
CA PRO A 905 -25.46 12.00 -17.90
C PRO A 905 -26.07 11.39 -19.17
N LYS A 906 -25.35 11.48 -20.30
CA LYS A 906 -25.79 11.01 -21.63
C LYS A 906 -25.27 9.63 -22.02
N LEU A 907 -24.34 9.02 -21.26
CA LEU A 907 -23.94 7.64 -21.55
C LEU A 907 -25.08 6.66 -21.22
N PRO A 908 -25.29 5.60 -22.01
CA PRO A 908 -26.16 4.50 -21.59
C PRO A 908 -25.67 3.91 -20.25
N PRO A 909 -26.58 3.55 -19.32
CA PRO A 909 -26.21 2.78 -18.13
C PRO A 909 -25.80 1.35 -18.53
N LEU A 910 -24.68 0.87 -17.99
CA LEU A 910 -24.10 -0.45 -18.28
C LEU A 910 -23.39 -1.01 -17.04
N ASP A 911 -23.53 -2.32 -16.79
CA ASP A 911 -22.81 -3.04 -15.74
C ASP A 911 -21.78 -4.01 -16.32
N ILE A 912 -20.58 -4.06 -15.71
CA ILE A 912 -19.52 -4.99 -16.06
C ILE A 912 -19.21 -5.86 -14.83
N ASN A 913 -19.56 -7.15 -14.93
CA ASN A 913 -19.39 -8.14 -13.86
C ASN A 913 -18.14 -9.02 -14.05
N ALA A 914 -17.45 -8.91 -15.19
CA ALA A 914 -16.15 -9.55 -15.42
C ALA A 914 -15.06 -8.91 -14.55
N ALA A 915 -14.02 -9.66 -14.21
CA ALA A 915 -12.87 -9.17 -13.46
C ALA A 915 -12.08 -8.16 -14.30
N VAL A 916 -11.95 -6.91 -13.83
CA VAL A 916 -11.24 -5.82 -14.52
C VAL A 916 -10.20 -5.16 -13.63
N SER A 917 -9.20 -4.51 -14.23
CA SER A 917 -8.11 -3.82 -13.50
C SER A 917 -8.04 -2.33 -13.87
N SER A 918 -7.57 -1.50 -12.94
CA SER A 918 -7.30 -0.06 -13.16
C SER A 918 -6.48 0.26 -14.42
N LEU A 919 -5.63 -0.66 -14.91
CA LEU A 919 -4.96 -0.59 -16.23
C LEU A 919 -5.89 -0.25 -17.39
N GLN A 920 -7.17 -0.62 -17.28
CA GLN A 920 -8.17 -0.46 -18.33
C GLN A 920 -8.77 0.95 -18.40
N ILE A 921 -8.48 1.82 -17.43
CA ILE A 921 -9.05 3.17 -17.36
C ILE A 921 -8.58 4.05 -18.51
N LEU A 922 -7.27 4.18 -18.71
CA LEU A 922 -6.71 4.98 -19.80
C LEU A 922 -7.20 4.53 -21.20
N PRO A 923 -7.06 3.25 -21.63
CA PRO A 923 -7.53 2.84 -22.95
C PRO A 923 -9.06 2.99 -23.11
N THR A 924 -9.86 2.81 -22.05
CA THR A 924 -11.31 3.07 -22.09
C THR A 924 -11.63 4.55 -22.27
N ILE A 925 -10.85 5.47 -21.67
CA ILE A 925 -10.99 6.92 -21.90
C ILE A 925 -10.67 7.29 -23.35
N LEU A 926 -9.62 6.71 -23.94
CA LEU A 926 -9.28 6.94 -25.34
C LEU A 926 -10.35 6.40 -26.30
N ASP A 927 -10.88 5.20 -26.03
CA ASP A 927 -11.97 4.60 -26.80
C ASP A 927 -13.26 5.43 -26.69
N LEU A 928 -13.58 5.93 -25.48
CA LEU A 928 -14.69 6.88 -25.28
C LEU A 928 -14.48 8.14 -26.10
N LEU A 929 -13.30 8.78 -26.07
CA LEU A 929 -13.02 9.98 -26.86
C LEU A 929 -13.12 9.75 -28.38
N LEU A 930 -12.77 8.54 -28.85
CA LEU A 930 -12.91 8.13 -30.24
C LEU A 930 -14.38 7.91 -30.66
N GLU A 931 -15.16 7.19 -29.86
CA GLU A 931 -16.52 6.77 -30.24
C GLU A 931 -17.61 7.84 -29.93
N THR A 932 -17.30 8.81 -29.07
CA THR A 932 -18.27 9.87 -28.66
C THR A 932 -18.21 11.16 -29.48
N GLY A 933 -17.43 11.19 -30.57
CA GLY A 933 -17.25 12.42 -31.37
C GLY A 933 -16.47 13.55 -30.66
N SER A 934 -15.86 13.26 -29.52
CA SER A 934 -15.17 14.21 -28.64
C SER A 934 -13.74 14.58 -29.10
N LEU A 935 -13.33 14.05 -30.25
CA LEU A 935 -12.12 14.36 -31.00
C LEU A 935 -12.50 14.81 -32.43
N PRO A 936 -11.72 15.69 -33.08
CA PRO A 936 -12.01 16.16 -34.43
C PRO A 936 -12.28 15.02 -35.41
N LYS A 937 -13.33 15.14 -36.25
CA LYS A 937 -13.86 14.04 -37.08
C LYS A 937 -12.84 13.41 -38.05
N THR A 938 -11.79 14.15 -38.42
CA THR A 938 -10.68 13.67 -39.24
C THR A 938 -9.35 14.25 -38.73
N GLY A 939 -8.24 13.58 -39.06
CA GLY A 939 -6.87 14.04 -38.77
C GLY A 939 -6.23 13.43 -37.52
N ARG A 940 -4.99 13.87 -37.27
CA ARG A 940 -4.00 13.28 -36.35
C ARG A 940 -4.49 12.95 -34.92
N HIS A 941 -5.53 13.64 -34.43
CA HIS A 941 -6.11 13.37 -33.09
C HIS A 941 -6.73 11.96 -32.97
N ARG A 942 -7.44 11.49 -34.02
CA ARG A 942 -8.07 10.16 -34.02
C ARG A 942 -7.08 9.04 -34.36
N GLU A 943 -6.00 9.39 -35.04
CA GLU A 943 -4.82 8.56 -35.28
C GLU A 943 -4.12 8.31 -33.94
N ALA A 944 -3.72 9.38 -33.25
CA ALA A 944 -3.08 9.33 -31.94
C ALA A 944 -3.86 8.56 -30.88
N ALA A 945 -5.16 8.86 -30.71
CA ALA A 945 -5.98 8.14 -29.74
C ALA A 945 -6.13 6.63 -30.08
N ARG A 946 -6.13 6.25 -31.36
CA ARG A 946 -6.24 4.85 -31.81
C ARG A 946 -4.95 4.08 -31.58
N ASP A 947 -3.83 4.64 -32.02
CA ASP A 947 -2.52 3.99 -31.95
C ASP A 947 -2.13 3.75 -30.49
N LEU A 948 -2.36 4.76 -29.63
CA LEU A 948 -2.15 4.67 -28.19
C LEU A 948 -3.09 3.63 -27.55
N ALA A 949 -4.41 3.72 -27.78
CA ALA A 949 -5.38 2.78 -27.18
C ALA A 949 -5.11 1.31 -27.57
N HIS A 950 -4.60 1.06 -28.78
CA HIS A 950 -4.19 -0.26 -29.23
C HIS A 950 -2.93 -0.77 -28.50
N ASN A 951 -2.01 0.12 -28.08
CA ASN A 951 -0.74 -0.27 -27.46
C ASN A 951 -0.84 -0.64 -25.97
N TYR A 952 -1.74 -0.03 -25.19
CA TYR A 952 -1.82 -0.26 -23.74
C TYR A 952 -2.07 -1.72 -23.36
N GLU A 953 -1.58 -2.12 -22.18
CA GLU A 953 -1.77 -3.46 -21.60
C GLU A 953 -3.27 -3.78 -21.42
N GLY A 954 -4.05 -2.83 -20.91
CA GLY A 954 -5.49 -2.99 -20.65
C GLY A 954 -6.36 -3.25 -21.89
N GLN A 955 -7.48 -3.95 -21.68
CA GLN A 955 -8.58 -4.09 -22.65
C GLN A 955 -9.60 -2.93 -22.47
N SER A 956 -10.23 -2.47 -23.56
CA SER A 956 -11.28 -1.45 -23.48
C SER A 956 -12.55 -2.03 -22.84
N LEU A 957 -13.20 -1.25 -21.96
CA LEU A 957 -14.49 -1.60 -21.36
C LEU A 957 -15.70 -1.30 -22.28
N LEU A 958 -15.49 -0.69 -23.46
CA LEU A 958 -16.56 -0.44 -24.43
C LEU A 958 -16.85 -1.65 -25.34
N ARG A 959 -16.00 -2.67 -25.29
CA ARG A 959 -15.96 -3.84 -26.19
C ARG A 959 -15.99 -5.13 -25.36
N PRO A 960 -16.43 -6.28 -25.92
CA PRO A 960 -16.41 -7.56 -25.22
C PRO A 960 -15.06 -7.87 -24.58
N LEU A 961 -15.05 -8.26 -23.30
CA LEU A 961 -13.81 -8.60 -22.60
C LEU A 961 -13.41 -10.06 -22.90
N ARG A 962 -12.13 -10.26 -23.21
CA ARG A 962 -11.54 -11.55 -23.56
C ARG A 962 -10.79 -12.11 -22.36
N ASN A 963 -11.23 -13.27 -21.88
CA ASN A 963 -10.64 -13.96 -20.72
C ASN A 963 -9.45 -14.87 -21.08
N SER A 964 -9.20 -15.11 -22.37
CA SER A 964 -8.06 -15.85 -22.88
C SER A 964 -7.69 -15.46 -24.31
N SER A 965 -6.46 -15.79 -24.73
CA SER A 965 -6.00 -15.67 -26.12
C SER A 965 -6.26 -16.95 -26.91
N ASN A 966 -6.54 -16.80 -28.21
CA ASN A 966 -6.74 -17.91 -29.16
C ASN A 966 -5.61 -17.96 -30.22
N HIS A 967 -4.39 -17.57 -29.88
CA HIS A 967 -3.27 -17.58 -30.83
C HIS A 967 -2.76 -19.01 -31.07
N SER A 968 -2.99 -19.48 -32.29
CA SER A 968 -2.53 -20.76 -32.81
C SER A 968 -1.00 -20.82 -32.84
N ASP A 969 -0.44 -21.73 -32.03
CA ASP A 969 0.87 -22.42 -32.14
C ASP A 969 1.41 -22.76 -30.74
N ARG A 970 0.99 -22.04 -29.69
CA ARG A 970 1.49 -22.21 -28.31
C ARG A 970 0.43 -22.62 -27.27
N GLY A 971 -0.85 -22.65 -27.64
CA GLY A 971 -1.98 -22.95 -26.74
C GLY A 971 -2.77 -21.71 -26.34
N SER A 972 -3.80 -21.87 -25.50
CA SER A 972 -4.63 -20.76 -25.02
C SER A 972 -4.15 -20.27 -23.66
N GLN A 973 -3.78 -18.99 -23.57
CA GLN A 973 -3.30 -18.36 -22.34
C GLN A 973 -4.43 -17.55 -21.68
N GLY A 974 -4.45 -17.51 -20.34
CA GLY A 974 -5.39 -16.68 -19.58
C GLY A 974 -5.12 -15.18 -19.63
N ASN A 975 -6.16 -14.39 -19.35
CA ASN A 975 -6.07 -12.97 -19.06
C ASN A 975 -5.55 -12.77 -17.63
N TRP A 976 -4.23 -12.81 -17.47
CA TRP A 976 -3.57 -12.67 -16.17
C TRP A 976 -3.62 -11.23 -15.67
N GLN A 977 -3.92 -11.07 -14.38
CA GLN A 977 -4.05 -9.78 -13.71
C GLN A 977 -3.17 -9.76 -12.47
N TYR A 978 -2.43 -8.66 -12.30
CA TYR A 978 -1.41 -8.51 -11.27
C TYR A 978 -1.67 -7.27 -10.42
N THR A 979 -1.47 -7.39 -9.10
CA THR A 979 -1.52 -6.27 -8.16
C THR A 979 -0.26 -6.25 -7.30
N VAL A 980 0.49 -5.15 -7.37
CA VAL A 980 1.73 -4.91 -6.61
C VAL A 980 1.39 -4.61 -5.15
N VAL A 981 1.79 -5.48 -4.21
CA VAL A 981 1.38 -5.33 -2.80
C VAL A 981 2.38 -4.46 -2.04
N ASN A 982 1.86 -3.44 -1.36
CA ASN A 982 2.57 -2.52 -0.47
C ASN A 982 3.53 -3.26 0.50
N SER A 983 4.80 -2.88 0.67
CA SER A 983 5.49 -1.68 0.14
C SER A 983 5.74 -1.66 -1.37
N GLY A 984 5.72 -2.82 -2.04
CA GLY A 984 5.71 -2.91 -3.51
C GLY A 984 6.75 -3.84 -4.12
N ARG A 985 7.80 -4.25 -3.39
CA ARG A 985 8.72 -5.30 -3.88
C ARG A 985 8.34 -6.70 -3.39
N ALA A 986 7.80 -6.81 -2.19
CA ALA A 986 7.85 -8.05 -1.42
C ALA A 986 6.97 -9.18 -1.97
N MET A 987 5.76 -8.86 -2.41
CA MET A 987 4.80 -9.86 -2.90
C MET A 987 3.89 -9.28 -3.99
N LEU A 988 3.40 -10.18 -4.84
CA LEU A 988 2.54 -9.88 -5.97
C LEU A 988 1.27 -10.72 -5.87
N ALA A 989 0.09 -10.10 -5.95
CA ALA A 989 -1.16 -10.84 -6.08
C ALA A 989 -1.47 -11.10 -7.56
N VAL A 990 -1.92 -12.32 -7.86
CA VAL A 990 -2.15 -12.84 -9.22
C VAL A 990 -3.57 -13.41 -9.33
N ARG A 991 -4.26 -13.08 -10.42
CA ARG A 991 -5.59 -13.61 -10.80
C ARG A 991 -5.63 -13.97 -12.28
N ASP A 992 -6.60 -14.78 -12.68
CA ASP A 992 -6.79 -15.26 -14.05
C ASP A 992 -8.25 -15.05 -14.49
N GLY A 993 -8.47 -14.33 -15.60
CA GLY A 993 -9.80 -14.13 -16.18
C GLY A 993 -10.54 -15.42 -16.55
N ARG A 994 -9.83 -16.55 -16.77
CA ARG A 994 -10.45 -17.88 -16.99
C ARG A 994 -11.02 -18.48 -15.70
N ARG A 995 -10.46 -18.13 -14.53
CA ARG A 995 -10.77 -18.69 -13.21
C ARG A 995 -10.84 -17.57 -12.15
N PRO A 996 -11.80 -16.64 -12.26
CA PRO A 996 -11.77 -15.36 -11.55
C PRO A 996 -11.85 -15.44 -10.03
N SER A 997 -12.31 -16.56 -9.46
CA SER A 997 -12.35 -16.83 -8.02
C SER A 997 -11.02 -17.29 -7.43
N ARG A 998 -10.09 -17.81 -8.25
CA ARG A 998 -8.78 -18.25 -7.77
C ARG A 998 -7.81 -17.09 -7.65
N ARG A 999 -7.05 -17.06 -6.55
CA ARG A 999 -6.07 -16.02 -6.26
C ARG A 999 -4.80 -16.61 -5.66
N LEU A 1000 -3.65 -16.15 -6.14
CA LEU A 1000 -2.33 -16.52 -5.63
C LEU A 1000 -1.56 -15.27 -5.20
N ILE A 1001 -0.95 -15.33 -4.03
CA ILE A 1001 0.11 -14.41 -3.61
C ILE A 1001 1.45 -15.08 -3.89
N VAL A 1002 2.27 -14.39 -4.66
CA VAL A 1002 3.58 -14.81 -5.10
C VAL A 1002 4.63 -14.01 -4.31
N PRO A 1003 5.45 -14.66 -3.45
CA PRO A 1003 6.55 -14.00 -2.76
C PRO A 1003 7.68 -13.74 -3.76
N VAL A 1004 7.96 -12.47 -4.01
CA VAL A 1004 9.06 -12.06 -4.89
C VAL A 1004 10.41 -12.28 -4.19
N ILE A 1005 10.41 -12.27 -2.85
CA ILE A 1005 11.60 -12.34 -1.97
C ILE A 1005 11.50 -13.51 -1.00
N ASP A 1006 12.65 -14.00 -0.53
CA ASP A 1006 12.77 -15.32 0.14
C ASP A 1006 12.11 -15.42 1.54
N ASN A 1007 11.82 -14.29 2.19
CA ASN A 1007 11.26 -14.23 3.54
C ASN A 1007 9.73 -14.02 3.58
N ILE A 1008 9.03 -14.23 2.47
CA ILE A 1008 7.57 -14.09 2.36
C ILE A 1008 6.91 -15.41 1.95
N GLU A 1009 5.68 -15.59 2.40
CA GLU A 1009 4.89 -16.80 2.23
C GLU A 1009 4.15 -16.81 0.90
N TRP A 1010 3.99 -17.99 0.30
CA TRP A 1010 2.98 -18.20 -0.73
C TRP A 1010 1.62 -18.37 -0.06
N ARG A 1011 0.58 -17.76 -0.64
CA ARG A 1011 -0.82 -17.86 -0.16
C ARG A 1011 -1.75 -18.09 -1.33
N PHE A 1012 -2.50 -19.18 -1.32
CA PHE A 1012 -3.57 -19.47 -2.28
C PHE A 1012 -4.94 -19.44 -1.59
N THR A 1013 -5.93 -18.84 -2.25
CA THR A 1013 -7.34 -18.91 -1.85
C THR A 1013 -8.25 -19.12 -3.06
N ASP A 1014 -9.36 -19.83 -2.84
CA ASP A 1014 -10.47 -19.97 -3.78
C ASP A 1014 -11.70 -19.23 -3.23
N LEU A 1015 -11.95 -18.03 -3.77
CA LEU A 1015 -12.93 -17.06 -3.28
C LEU A 1015 -14.39 -17.50 -3.46
N ASP A 1016 -14.66 -18.55 -4.25
CA ASP A 1016 -16.01 -19.16 -4.31
C ASP A 1016 -16.32 -19.96 -3.01
N SER A 1017 -15.27 -20.38 -2.30
CA SER A 1017 -15.37 -21.13 -1.03
C SER A 1017 -15.00 -20.29 0.21
N ASP A 1018 -14.14 -19.30 0.06
CA ASP A 1018 -13.62 -18.45 1.13
C ASP A 1018 -13.52 -16.98 0.65
N PRO A 1019 -14.67 -16.27 0.52
CA PRO A 1019 -14.73 -14.94 -0.12
C PRO A 1019 -14.03 -13.82 0.67
N HIS A 1020 -13.69 -14.07 1.94
CA HIS A 1020 -13.00 -13.12 2.83
C HIS A 1020 -11.57 -13.57 3.17
N GLU A 1021 -11.12 -14.69 2.60
CA GLU A 1021 -9.81 -15.31 2.81
C GLU A 1021 -9.42 -15.59 4.28
N GLN A 1022 -10.35 -16.21 5.02
CA GLN A 1022 -10.22 -16.62 6.42
C GLN A 1022 -9.47 -17.96 6.60
N GLU A 1023 -9.59 -18.90 5.66
CA GLU A 1023 -8.91 -20.22 5.69
C GLU A 1023 -7.98 -20.43 4.47
N PRO A 1024 -7.02 -19.52 4.20
CA PRO A 1024 -6.09 -19.64 3.08
C PRO A 1024 -5.22 -20.91 3.16
N VAL A 1025 -4.68 -21.35 2.01
CA VAL A 1025 -3.57 -22.31 1.97
C VAL A 1025 -2.26 -21.52 1.92
N VAL A 1026 -1.45 -21.60 2.98
CA VAL A 1026 -0.21 -20.82 3.14
C VAL A 1026 1.00 -21.75 3.32
N SER A 1027 2.13 -21.41 2.68
CA SER A 1027 3.44 -22.05 2.95
C SER A 1027 4.59 -21.20 2.40
N PHE A 1028 5.73 -21.17 3.07
CA PHE A 1028 6.98 -20.58 2.52
C PHE A 1028 7.55 -21.37 1.33
N GLY A 1029 7.33 -22.69 1.29
CA GLY A 1029 7.87 -23.57 0.25
C GLY A 1029 6.87 -23.80 -0.87
N PHE A 1030 7.19 -23.41 -2.11
CA PHE A 1030 6.31 -23.54 -3.27
C PHE A 1030 5.79 -24.98 -3.49
N SER A 1031 6.66 -25.98 -3.41
CA SER A 1031 6.24 -27.39 -3.50
C SER A 1031 5.34 -27.81 -2.33
N SER A 1032 5.54 -27.25 -1.13
CA SER A 1032 4.70 -27.51 0.06
C SER A 1032 3.32 -26.86 -0.07
N LEU A 1033 3.23 -25.67 -0.67
CA LEU A 1033 1.98 -25.04 -1.08
C LEU A 1033 1.23 -25.94 -2.06
N LEU A 1034 1.87 -26.34 -3.18
CA LEU A 1034 1.24 -27.15 -4.23
C LEU A 1034 0.62 -28.45 -3.70
N HIS A 1035 1.37 -29.25 -2.92
CA HIS A 1035 0.84 -30.46 -2.28
C HIS A 1035 -0.29 -30.17 -1.27
N SER A 1036 -0.42 -28.94 -0.77
CA SER A 1036 -1.48 -28.54 0.17
C SER A 1036 -2.72 -28.02 -0.55
N VAL A 1037 -2.53 -27.32 -1.67
CA VAL A 1037 -3.60 -26.94 -2.61
C VAL A 1037 -4.22 -28.19 -3.23
N GLU A 1038 -3.41 -29.15 -3.72
CA GLU A 1038 -3.91 -30.42 -4.26
C GLU A 1038 -4.80 -31.17 -3.25
N ARG A 1039 -4.34 -31.28 -1.99
CA ARG A 1039 -5.07 -31.99 -0.92
C ARG A 1039 -6.36 -31.30 -0.47
N ARG A 1040 -6.52 -29.99 -0.65
CA ARG A 1040 -7.71 -29.23 -0.21
C ARG A 1040 -8.65 -28.86 -1.35
N HIS A 1041 -8.13 -28.52 -2.53
CA HIS A 1041 -8.87 -27.99 -3.69
C HIS A 1041 -8.71 -28.83 -4.97
N GLY A 1042 -7.93 -29.92 -4.94
CA GLY A 1042 -7.73 -30.84 -6.07
C GLY A 1042 -6.62 -30.43 -7.04
N ILE A 1043 -6.26 -31.36 -7.94
CA ILE A 1043 -5.14 -31.21 -8.86
C ILE A 1043 -5.30 -30.01 -9.82
N GLU A 1044 -6.51 -29.75 -10.34
CA GLU A 1044 -6.80 -28.57 -11.18
C GLU A 1044 -6.45 -27.23 -10.50
N ALA A 1045 -6.47 -27.18 -9.16
CA ALA A 1045 -6.09 -25.98 -8.41
C ALA A 1045 -4.56 -25.89 -8.24
N ALA A 1046 -3.87 -27.01 -8.03
CA ALA A 1046 -2.41 -27.06 -7.98
C ALA A 1046 -1.78 -26.74 -9.36
N GLU A 1047 -2.30 -27.29 -10.45
CA GLU A 1047 -1.89 -26.97 -11.82
C GLU A 1047 -2.04 -25.48 -12.15
N TRP A 1048 -3.14 -24.86 -11.71
CA TRP A 1048 -3.37 -23.41 -11.87
C TRP A 1048 -2.41 -22.57 -11.03
N VAL A 1049 -2.08 -23.00 -9.81
CA VAL A 1049 -1.05 -22.36 -8.97
C VAL A 1049 0.35 -22.50 -9.58
N GLU A 1050 0.64 -23.61 -10.26
CA GLU A 1050 1.87 -23.76 -11.04
C GLU A 1050 1.92 -22.75 -12.21
N GLU A 1051 0.87 -22.70 -13.04
CA GLU A 1051 0.77 -21.76 -14.17
C GLU A 1051 0.90 -20.30 -13.70
N ALA A 1052 0.19 -19.92 -12.63
CA ALA A 1052 0.21 -18.58 -12.06
C ALA A 1052 1.59 -18.17 -11.53
N ALA A 1053 2.34 -19.09 -10.91
CA ALA A 1053 3.68 -18.82 -10.38
C ALA A 1053 4.71 -18.58 -11.50
N PHE A 1054 4.68 -19.38 -12.57
CA PHE A 1054 5.57 -19.17 -13.72
C PHE A 1054 5.20 -17.91 -14.54
N MET A 1055 3.91 -17.61 -14.68
CA MET A 1055 3.44 -16.33 -15.27
C MET A 1055 3.93 -15.12 -14.47
N ALA A 1056 3.86 -15.18 -13.14
CA ALA A 1056 4.37 -14.13 -12.25
C ALA A 1056 5.90 -13.98 -12.31
N ARG A 1057 6.66 -15.08 -12.38
CA ARG A 1057 8.12 -15.06 -12.57
C ARG A 1057 8.51 -14.23 -13.79
N TRP A 1058 7.96 -14.55 -14.95
CA TRP A 1058 8.24 -13.81 -16.18
C TRP A 1058 7.79 -12.35 -16.08
N TRP A 1059 6.60 -12.10 -15.51
CA TRP A 1059 6.06 -10.74 -15.39
C TRP A 1059 6.90 -9.84 -14.46
N VAL A 1060 7.47 -10.35 -13.36
CA VAL A 1060 8.35 -9.57 -12.47
C VAL A 1060 9.66 -9.18 -13.15
N GLU A 1061 10.26 -10.10 -13.91
CA GLU A 1061 11.47 -9.83 -14.69
C GLU A 1061 11.18 -8.80 -15.81
N GLU A 1062 10.08 -8.98 -16.52
CA GLU A 1062 9.65 -8.10 -17.61
C GLU A 1062 9.20 -6.72 -17.12
N ASN A 1063 8.55 -6.62 -15.96
CA ASN A 1063 8.25 -5.35 -15.28
C ASN A 1063 9.55 -4.56 -15.02
N SER A 1064 10.57 -5.24 -14.48
CA SER A 1064 11.89 -4.65 -14.23
C SER A 1064 12.57 -4.17 -15.51
N LYS A 1065 12.42 -4.91 -16.62
CA LYS A 1065 12.89 -4.48 -17.96
C LYS A 1065 12.14 -3.25 -18.47
N ARG A 1066 10.80 -3.23 -18.43
CA ARG A 1066 9.95 -2.10 -18.89
C ARG A 1066 10.31 -0.79 -18.17
N TRP A 1067 10.42 -0.86 -16.85
CA TRP A 1067 10.78 0.26 -15.98
C TRP A 1067 12.26 0.64 -16.00
N ARG A 1068 13.13 -0.12 -16.69
CA ARG A 1068 14.60 0.04 -16.63
C ARG A 1068 15.11 0.06 -15.18
N TYR A 1069 14.71 -0.94 -14.39
CA TYR A 1069 15.00 -1.05 -12.96
C TYR A 1069 16.01 -2.16 -12.66
N GLY A 1070 16.78 -1.98 -11.57
CA GLY A 1070 17.69 -3.00 -11.06
C GLY A 1070 18.77 -3.39 -12.08
N PRO A 1071 18.96 -4.69 -12.37
CA PRO A 1071 19.92 -5.16 -13.39
C PRO A 1071 19.67 -4.62 -14.81
N TYR A 1072 18.47 -4.09 -15.10
CA TYR A 1072 18.04 -3.65 -16.43
C TYR A 1072 18.04 -2.12 -16.60
N ALA A 1073 18.73 -1.39 -15.72
CA ALA A 1073 18.78 0.09 -15.71
C ALA A 1073 19.86 0.72 -16.63
N GLY A 1074 20.51 -0.07 -17.49
CA GLY A 1074 21.62 0.35 -18.37
C GLY A 1074 21.24 0.55 -19.83
#